data_AF-A0A848YYC6-F1
#
_entry.id   AF-A0A848YYC6-F1
#
_cell.length_a   1.000
_cell.length_b   1.000
_cell.length_c   1.000
_cell.angle_alpha   90.00
_cell.angle_beta   90.00
_cell.angle_gamma   90.00
#
_symmetry.space_group_name_H-M   'P 1'
#
loop_
_entity.id
_entity.type
_entity.pdbx_description
1 polymer ?
#
loop_
_entity_poly.entity_id
_entity_poly.type
_entity_poly.pdbx_seq_one_letter_code
_entity_poly.pdbx_strand_id
1 'polypeptide(L)'
;MTAGKKHVNLIGFEGSGLTDDTYVTISTEWYDWDGSPLPEDLEGYTGRLAKVVETNTLKPMDGLLANFSIKPGRHPHLLRLPKKEIDKFHYYLHVSGEPADRNPDFSASEDAQGIFQYRPAKYVPIKVPIYYEEATNAIKQSTQSDVKPIHLWVYRPEMQFSLFELSKFKYVDENAVEHDLINPNTETIENPSNLNFIYTLLEGELPVLEPFGPGRELIFSIGGHELEAVIGPNNKLNFKDTVDLAALTVADYLAVQLYQNGDESNILWEYVFYGIDLDIDSDNNDGYKEYPQWWPSPEEDDAESIANYEGNPISMQNSSGKLIVVNDDDADNDTIPNYAEGFGKFTVDDDPNPNAAGDFTPLLVQIYDNIDIKKAKVRFTYSESDPDKMEKTDKKDPIAYVPAPGKMRIWNAKANTPRLSTDLNNGGNFIAPGTEYKLSDMNVIDKKVKLYIEGISSKVQSDDDFVIAVEMDPDGDGEYGYICKDTVRVSVIKLELAVDLDRDGTVEFGRNSSDRTSTEKPFRFWLNDDYDVVVDEGVVREEMTACAPPANPDKKVCEQMDAAPNWCESNSTINYTCPPISSNIATDKLKTIECERDLEDFAPLAIKIEGLPRDGNGRFTLPLGFDIRLKAKGLSANFFEGKWIAGTDYLWVEDVMKKQVEGSAEALHLLELRESNGEKSLLQHAQIFDDDNIARTIFEGTGTSFTYNGLVEDAGIELSIVNSEKKVLLSDKAYIQLMELKHYYNHYSVGTGYMAEPETTAENVHEYPTSNYIYMPIFKDEPTEDYLLFVHGWRMLYHERIDFAETAFKRLYWSGYKGRFGLFSWPTGWFDKPPHLYYDESIWQDSWSESFDLIYNHVLKHLQNYGASEYVARTSGGGLSQLIGSGIVGSTYANVHLMAHSMGNIVISEALKKVLISNDSNPQIKTYLALQSALSAGAFNSLVPDIDDFETKWLRSNNTAQVIDMRDYDIPPDQYRFIVPEQHRGFSIYRENNELAVPYYFRNYDWSNSINFVNFYNGLDTALYSWDINQYTKPDNFKLLAAEWDPAFAYEYDWDIVGGCDILCQLRRDPDNLAIVEDRYKKEGVSLVWTEPEVGLLPDEDTRLILSHILPSRTRSFGAMHANVGESYNLGIEHGLTRSNYDHSAEFNHNYIDMKDFWTEITKKIQ
;
A
#
# COMPACT_ATOMS: atom_id res chain seq x y z
N MET A 1 41.59 20.19 -31.20
CA MET A 1 40.74 19.05 -30.87
C MET A 1 40.83 18.83 -29.37
N THR A 2 39.74 18.96 -28.64
CA THR A 2 39.48 17.96 -27.59
C THR A 2 39.54 16.60 -28.28
N ALA A 3 40.70 15.94 -28.21
CA ALA A 3 40.97 14.75 -29.02
C ALA A 3 39.85 13.72 -28.82
N GLY A 4 39.06 13.46 -29.87
CA GLY A 4 37.98 12.47 -29.84
C GLY A 4 36.57 12.97 -29.46
N LYS A 5 36.37 14.17 -28.89
CA LYS A 5 34.99 14.66 -28.59
C LYS A 5 34.25 15.02 -29.88
N LYS A 6 33.05 14.46 -30.08
CA LYS A 6 32.11 14.91 -31.11
C LYS A 6 31.17 15.93 -30.47
N HIS A 7 31.34 17.20 -30.85
CA HIS A 7 30.42 18.26 -30.42
C HIS A 7 29.20 18.27 -31.31
N VAL A 8 28.03 18.54 -30.73
CA VAL A 8 26.83 18.84 -31.49
C VAL A 8 26.32 20.18 -30.98
N ASN A 9 26.41 21.20 -31.83
CA ASN A 9 26.11 22.59 -31.49
C ASN A 9 24.92 23.08 -32.31
N LEU A 10 24.08 23.93 -31.71
CA LEU A 10 23.03 24.62 -32.44
C LEU A 10 23.64 25.77 -33.24
N ILE A 11 23.53 25.70 -34.56
CA ILE A 11 23.96 26.79 -35.44
C ILE A 11 22.93 27.93 -35.32
N GLY A 12 23.35 29.07 -34.79
CA GLY A 12 22.53 30.26 -34.65
C GLY A 12 22.12 30.89 -35.99
N PHE A 13 21.20 31.85 -35.93
CA PHE A 13 20.84 32.67 -37.07
C PHE A 13 22.07 33.44 -37.58
N GLU A 14 22.41 33.22 -38.85
CA GLU A 14 23.63 33.76 -39.46
C GLU A 14 24.94 33.10 -39.01
N GLY A 15 24.86 31.99 -38.26
CA GLY A 15 25.98 31.20 -37.76
C GLY A 15 26.77 30.43 -38.80
N SER A 16 27.63 29.52 -38.34
CA SER A 16 28.53 28.76 -39.21
C SER A 16 28.77 27.33 -38.74
N GLY A 17 29.34 26.50 -39.62
CA GLY A 17 29.89 25.19 -39.31
C GLY A 17 31.21 25.01 -40.05
N LEU A 18 31.85 23.85 -39.90
CA LEU A 18 33.06 23.51 -40.61
C LEU A 18 32.83 22.43 -41.68
N THR A 19 33.72 22.36 -42.66
CA THR A 19 33.65 21.37 -43.73
C THR A 19 33.98 19.95 -43.31
N ASP A 20 34.74 19.82 -42.22
CA ASP A 20 35.11 18.56 -41.59
C ASP A 20 34.06 18.09 -40.56
N ASP A 21 32.99 18.85 -40.34
CA ASP A 21 31.82 18.39 -39.60
C ASP A 21 31.24 17.12 -40.24
N THR A 22 30.67 16.24 -39.42
CA THR A 22 30.12 14.96 -39.92
C THR A 22 28.79 15.18 -40.65
N TYR A 23 27.95 16.07 -40.15
CA TYR A 23 26.67 16.45 -40.75
C TYR A 23 26.15 17.75 -40.13
N VAL A 24 25.21 18.39 -40.83
CA VAL A 24 24.34 19.44 -40.30
C VAL A 24 22.90 18.93 -40.37
N THR A 25 22.14 19.04 -39.30
CA THR A 25 20.72 18.66 -39.27
C THR A 25 19.84 19.90 -39.23
N ILE A 26 18.88 19.98 -40.15
CA ILE A 26 17.83 20.99 -40.14
C ILE A 26 16.57 20.34 -39.58
N SER A 27 16.16 20.72 -38.38
CA SER A 27 14.91 20.25 -37.77
C SER A 27 13.78 21.25 -38.02
N THR A 28 12.62 20.77 -38.45
CA THR A 28 11.43 21.62 -38.59
C THR A 28 10.36 21.21 -37.60
N GLU A 29 9.75 22.21 -36.95
CA GLU A 29 8.74 22.03 -35.91
C GLU A 29 7.51 22.86 -36.22
N TRP A 30 6.35 22.20 -36.29
CA TRP A 30 5.08 22.87 -36.55
C TRP A 30 4.01 22.44 -35.56
N TYR A 31 3.69 23.35 -34.64
CA TYR A 31 2.65 23.23 -33.61
C TYR A 31 1.65 24.37 -33.74
N ASP A 32 0.53 24.29 -33.02
CA ASP A 32 -0.41 25.39 -32.92
C ASP A 32 0.17 26.55 -32.10
N TRP A 33 -0.48 27.72 -32.13
CA TRP A 33 0.02 28.94 -31.49
C TRP A 33 0.20 28.84 -29.96
N ASP A 34 -0.49 27.90 -29.33
CA ASP A 34 -0.41 27.58 -27.89
C ASP A 34 0.53 26.41 -27.55
N GLY A 35 1.19 25.82 -28.56
CA GLY A 35 2.09 24.68 -28.41
C GLY A 35 1.40 23.30 -28.50
N SER A 36 0.08 23.25 -28.69
CA SER A 36 -0.64 21.99 -28.87
C SER A 36 -0.32 21.31 -30.22
N PRO A 37 -0.41 19.97 -30.31
CA PRO A 37 -0.16 19.24 -31.56
C PRO A 37 -1.23 19.52 -32.62
N LEU A 38 -0.80 19.75 -33.86
CA LEU A 38 -1.66 19.92 -35.02
C LEU A 38 -2.04 18.56 -35.67
N PRO A 39 -3.18 18.45 -36.37
CA PRO A 39 -3.58 17.21 -37.06
C PRO A 39 -2.56 16.78 -38.13
N GLU A 40 -2.15 15.52 -38.13
CA GLU A 40 -1.09 15.00 -39.01
C GLU A 40 -1.38 15.16 -40.52
N ASP A 41 -2.67 15.21 -40.91
CA ASP A 41 -3.14 15.25 -42.30
C ASP A 41 -3.14 16.65 -42.95
N LEU A 42 -2.62 17.69 -42.30
CA LEU A 42 -2.52 19.02 -42.91
C LEU A 42 -1.61 19.00 -44.15
N GLU A 43 -2.00 19.72 -45.21
CA GLU A 43 -1.26 19.77 -46.49
C GLU A 43 0.22 20.18 -46.34
N GLY A 44 0.56 20.91 -45.26
CA GLY A 44 1.92 21.24 -44.88
C GLY A 44 2.50 22.45 -45.62
N TYR A 45 3.75 22.77 -45.28
CA TYR A 45 4.54 23.80 -45.95
C TYR A 45 5.67 23.17 -46.78
N THR A 46 6.32 23.98 -47.61
CA THR A 46 7.54 23.55 -48.31
C THR A 46 8.74 24.36 -47.87
N GLY A 47 9.75 23.68 -47.34
CA GLY A 47 11.07 24.23 -47.10
C GLY A 47 11.99 24.06 -48.32
N ARG A 48 12.97 24.95 -48.47
CA ARG A 48 14.05 24.87 -49.47
C ARG A 48 15.36 25.32 -48.86
N LEU A 49 16.43 24.58 -49.14
CA LEU A 49 17.80 25.03 -48.90
C LEU A 49 18.41 25.59 -50.20
N ALA A 50 18.86 26.83 -50.18
CA ALA A 50 19.50 27.53 -51.29
C ALA A 50 20.95 27.89 -50.96
N LYS A 51 21.78 28.08 -51.99
CA LYS A 51 23.17 28.54 -51.88
C LYS A 51 23.50 29.67 -52.85
N VAL A 52 24.50 30.47 -52.50
CA VAL A 52 25.08 31.49 -53.39
C VAL A 52 25.89 30.79 -54.49
N VAL A 53 25.59 31.09 -55.76
CA VAL A 53 26.30 30.55 -56.92
C VAL A 53 27.05 31.60 -57.73
N GLU A 54 26.64 32.87 -57.60
CA GLU A 54 27.28 34.08 -58.11
C GLU A 54 26.93 35.23 -57.16
N THR A 55 27.64 36.36 -57.23
CA THR A 55 27.32 37.55 -56.41
C THR A 55 25.84 37.90 -56.52
N ASN A 56 25.15 37.99 -55.38
CA ASN A 56 23.73 38.30 -55.26
C ASN A 56 22.77 37.32 -55.97
N THR A 57 23.20 36.08 -56.23
CA THR A 57 22.39 35.06 -56.94
C THR A 57 22.29 33.76 -56.14
N LEU A 58 21.07 33.41 -55.75
CA LEU A 58 20.75 32.15 -55.04
C LEU A 58 20.22 31.07 -56.00
N LYS A 59 20.68 29.83 -55.83
CA LYS A 59 20.09 28.63 -56.46
C LYS A 59 19.73 27.57 -55.43
N PRO A 60 18.68 26.76 -55.65
CA PRO A 60 18.40 25.62 -54.79
C PRO A 60 19.58 24.65 -54.77
N MET A 61 19.73 23.94 -53.66
CA MET A 61 20.61 22.77 -53.60
C MET A 61 20.11 21.67 -54.53
N ASP A 62 20.98 20.73 -54.86
CA ASP A 62 20.58 19.51 -55.58
C ASP A 62 20.02 18.46 -54.59
N GLY A 63 19.12 17.59 -55.06
CA GLY A 63 18.60 16.46 -54.28
C GLY A 63 17.44 16.80 -53.32
N LEU A 64 17.31 16.03 -52.22
CA LEU A 64 16.14 16.08 -51.31
C LEU A 64 16.00 17.39 -50.52
N LEU A 65 17.07 18.18 -50.41
CA LEU A 65 17.04 19.49 -49.72
C LEU A 65 16.77 20.65 -50.68
N ALA A 66 16.65 20.38 -51.99
CA ALA A 66 16.23 21.37 -53.00
C ALA A 66 14.85 21.94 -52.67
N ASN A 67 13.92 21.06 -52.29
CA ASN A 67 12.61 21.32 -51.73
C ASN A 67 12.22 20.12 -50.85
N PHE A 68 11.72 20.37 -49.63
CA PHE A 68 11.28 19.34 -48.70
C PHE A 68 9.98 19.73 -48.00
N SER A 69 9.14 18.75 -47.68
CA SER A 69 7.85 18.97 -47.01
C SER A 69 8.05 19.19 -45.50
N ILE A 70 7.34 20.18 -44.95
CA ILE A 70 7.24 20.46 -43.52
C ILE A 70 5.84 20.06 -43.07
N LYS A 71 5.76 19.12 -42.14
CA LYS A 71 4.51 18.55 -41.62
C LYS A 71 4.32 18.89 -40.13
N PRO A 72 3.09 18.76 -39.60
CA PRO A 72 2.82 18.89 -38.16
C PRO A 72 3.76 18.03 -37.31
N GLY A 73 4.20 18.56 -36.16
CA GLY A 73 5.19 17.92 -35.29
C GLY A 73 6.63 18.23 -35.69
N ARG A 74 7.57 17.42 -35.17
CA ARG A 74 9.02 17.60 -35.34
C ARG A 74 9.58 16.63 -36.39
N HIS A 75 10.26 17.15 -37.41
CA HIS A 75 10.81 16.38 -38.52
C HIS A 75 12.24 16.81 -38.84
N PRO A 76 13.24 15.90 -38.73
CA PRO A 76 14.63 16.21 -39.07
C PRO A 76 14.93 16.01 -40.57
N HIS A 77 15.78 16.88 -41.11
CA HIS A 77 16.33 16.81 -42.47
C HIS A 77 17.86 16.88 -42.42
N LEU A 78 18.53 15.82 -42.88
CA LEU A 78 19.97 15.65 -42.70
C LEU A 78 20.79 16.12 -43.92
N LEU A 79 21.79 16.95 -43.68
CA LEU A 79 22.85 17.32 -44.62
C LEU A 79 24.17 16.64 -44.21
N ARG A 80 24.53 15.54 -44.86
CA ARG A 80 25.79 14.81 -44.56
C ARG A 80 27.01 15.45 -45.24
N LEU A 81 28.09 15.62 -44.47
CA LEU A 81 29.39 16.18 -44.87
C LEU A 81 30.53 15.15 -44.61
N PRO A 82 31.72 15.28 -45.22
CA PRO A 82 32.07 16.16 -46.35
C PRO A 82 31.56 15.60 -47.69
N LYS A 83 31.21 16.49 -48.62
CA LYS A 83 30.88 16.16 -50.01
C LYS A 83 31.40 17.28 -50.91
N LYS A 84 32.37 16.99 -51.80
CA LYS A 84 33.04 17.94 -52.74
C LYS A 84 32.17 19.02 -53.42
N GLU A 85 30.86 18.82 -53.53
CA GLU A 85 29.88 19.72 -54.16
C GLU A 85 29.12 20.65 -53.16
N ILE A 86 29.40 20.52 -51.85
CA ILE A 86 28.67 21.13 -50.71
C ILE A 86 29.63 21.94 -49.80
N ASP A 87 30.95 21.78 -49.98
CA ASP A 87 31.91 22.07 -48.93
C ASP A 87 32.21 23.56 -48.65
N LYS A 88 31.74 24.58 -49.39
CA LYS A 88 32.17 25.99 -49.13
C LYS A 88 31.11 27.05 -49.42
N PHE A 89 29.85 26.76 -49.11
CA PHE A 89 28.74 27.64 -49.50
C PHE A 89 28.11 28.35 -48.31
N HIS A 90 27.54 29.52 -48.62
CA HIS A 90 26.59 30.20 -47.74
C HIS A 90 25.18 29.69 -48.06
N TYR A 91 24.53 29.14 -47.06
CA TYR A 91 23.23 28.50 -47.13
C TYR A 91 22.11 29.40 -46.62
N TYR A 92 20.95 29.29 -47.25
CA TYR A 92 19.73 30.04 -46.93
C TYR A 92 18.55 29.07 -46.93
N LEU A 93 17.90 28.92 -45.80
CA LEU A 93 16.69 28.14 -45.61
C LEU A 93 15.48 29.07 -45.76
N HIS A 94 14.62 28.73 -46.72
CA HIS A 94 13.38 29.45 -47.03
C HIS A 94 12.18 28.53 -46.84
N VAL A 95 11.04 29.10 -46.43
CA VAL A 95 9.78 28.36 -46.30
C VAL A 95 8.68 29.06 -47.11
N SER A 96 7.99 28.28 -47.93
CA SER A 96 6.78 28.69 -48.65
C SER A 96 5.55 28.11 -47.96
N GLY A 97 4.48 28.91 -47.93
CA GLY A 97 3.18 28.51 -47.41
C GLY A 97 2.44 27.53 -48.33
N GLU A 98 3.00 27.25 -49.51
CA GLU A 98 2.43 26.32 -50.48
C GLU A 98 3.05 24.93 -50.29
N PRO A 99 2.22 23.86 -50.25
CA PRO A 99 2.69 22.48 -50.22
C PRO A 99 3.40 22.11 -51.53
N ALA A 100 4.24 21.09 -51.48
CA ALA A 100 5.17 20.76 -52.57
C ALA A 100 4.46 20.41 -53.90
N ASP A 101 3.24 19.87 -53.82
CA ASP A 101 2.40 19.53 -54.97
C ASP A 101 1.78 20.76 -55.67
N ARG A 102 1.85 21.95 -55.05
CA ARG A 102 1.37 23.22 -55.62
C ARG A 102 2.47 24.08 -56.26
N ASN A 103 3.68 23.55 -56.45
CA ASN A 103 4.82 24.24 -57.06
C ASN A 103 5.17 25.56 -56.35
N PRO A 104 5.72 25.50 -55.12
CA PRO A 104 6.01 26.68 -54.31
C PRO A 104 6.93 27.69 -55.01
N ASP A 105 6.55 28.96 -54.96
CA ASP A 105 7.31 30.07 -55.56
C ASP A 105 8.33 30.69 -54.60
N PHE A 106 9.62 30.52 -54.92
CA PHE A 106 10.76 31.11 -54.19
C PHE A 106 11.46 32.23 -54.99
N SER A 107 10.80 32.82 -55.98
CA SER A 107 11.37 33.91 -56.77
C SER A 107 11.45 35.23 -55.99
N ALA A 108 12.47 36.04 -56.27
CA ALA A 108 12.60 37.38 -55.70
C ALA A 108 11.62 38.36 -56.36
N SER A 109 11.18 39.38 -55.61
CA SER A 109 10.30 40.43 -56.16
C SER A 109 11.13 41.46 -56.93
N GLU A 110 10.69 41.83 -58.14
CA GLU A 110 11.29 42.93 -58.90
C GLU A 110 11.15 44.29 -58.20
N ASP A 111 10.20 44.41 -57.25
CA ASP A 111 9.92 45.64 -56.48
C ASP A 111 10.65 45.69 -55.12
N ALA A 112 11.31 44.61 -54.70
CA ALA A 112 12.02 44.56 -53.41
C ALA A 112 13.25 45.49 -53.39
N GLN A 113 13.41 46.25 -52.29
CA GLN A 113 14.50 47.21 -52.08
C GLN A 113 15.34 46.82 -50.85
N GLY A 114 16.62 47.20 -50.86
CA GLY A 114 17.55 46.88 -49.78
C GLY A 114 17.79 45.39 -49.61
N ILE A 115 17.92 44.93 -48.36
CA ILE A 115 18.26 43.53 -48.02
C ILE A 115 17.28 42.49 -48.60
N PHE A 116 16.06 42.85 -48.98
CA PHE A 116 15.08 41.89 -49.52
C PHE A 116 15.21 41.65 -51.03
N GLN A 117 16.00 42.43 -51.75
CA GLN A 117 16.06 42.41 -53.22
C GLN A 117 16.43 41.04 -53.81
N TYR A 118 17.23 40.25 -53.09
CA TYR A 118 17.74 38.95 -53.56
C TYR A 118 17.11 37.75 -52.83
N ARG A 119 16.02 37.97 -52.09
CA ARG A 119 15.34 36.98 -51.25
C ARG A 119 13.92 36.71 -51.77
N PRO A 120 13.31 35.55 -51.46
CA PRO A 120 11.96 35.22 -51.93
C PRO A 120 10.94 36.31 -51.61
N ALA A 121 10.12 36.67 -52.60
CA ALA A 121 9.06 37.67 -52.47
C ALA A 121 7.97 37.23 -51.49
N LYS A 122 7.69 35.93 -51.47
CA LYS A 122 6.72 35.27 -50.61
C LYS A 122 7.49 34.31 -49.70
N TYR A 123 7.38 34.53 -48.41
CA TYR A 123 7.98 33.67 -47.40
C TYR A 123 7.01 33.48 -46.24
N VAL A 124 7.14 32.35 -45.56
CA VAL A 124 6.55 32.13 -44.24
C VAL A 124 7.61 32.55 -43.22
N PRO A 125 7.32 33.53 -42.34
CA PRO A 125 8.22 33.84 -41.23
C PRO A 125 8.42 32.61 -40.35
N ILE A 126 9.67 32.22 -40.13
CA ILE A 126 10.04 31.09 -39.26
C ILE A 126 10.75 31.60 -38.02
N LYS A 127 10.57 30.91 -36.88
CA LYS A 127 11.38 31.17 -35.69
C LYS A 127 12.79 30.62 -35.93
N VAL A 128 13.80 31.45 -35.69
CA VAL A 128 15.21 31.06 -35.76
C VAL A 128 15.90 31.35 -34.43
N PRO A 129 16.92 30.57 -34.04
CA PRO A 129 17.62 30.76 -32.79
C PRO A 129 18.61 31.92 -32.90
N ILE A 130 18.65 32.80 -31.91
CA ILE A 130 19.71 33.80 -31.71
C ILE A 130 20.29 33.57 -30.33
N TYR A 131 21.61 33.44 -30.20
CA TYR A 131 22.24 33.24 -28.90
C TYR A 131 21.95 34.43 -27.97
N TYR A 132 21.53 34.12 -26.74
CA TYR A 132 21.21 35.12 -25.73
C TYR A 132 22.25 35.11 -24.60
N GLU A 133 23.33 35.85 -24.83
CA GLU A 133 24.50 35.88 -23.96
C GLU A 133 24.19 36.33 -22.53
N GLU A 134 23.47 37.45 -22.35
CA GLU A 134 23.18 38.00 -21.01
C GLU A 134 22.41 36.99 -20.13
N ALA A 135 21.42 36.29 -20.71
CA ALA A 135 20.65 35.28 -19.98
C ALA A 135 21.50 34.05 -19.64
N THR A 136 22.32 33.58 -20.59
CA THR A 136 23.22 32.44 -20.38
C THR A 136 24.24 32.74 -19.27
N ASN A 137 24.88 33.92 -19.33
CA ASN A 137 25.88 34.34 -18.34
C ASN A 137 25.28 34.58 -16.96
N ALA A 138 24.05 35.11 -16.87
CA ALA A 138 23.36 35.30 -15.59
C ALA A 138 23.13 33.98 -14.85
N ILE A 139 22.78 32.90 -15.57
CA ILE A 139 22.61 31.58 -14.95
C ILE A 139 23.97 30.98 -14.57
N LYS A 140 24.98 31.04 -15.46
CA LYS A 140 26.35 30.57 -15.16
C LYS A 140 26.90 31.20 -13.87
N GLN A 141 26.68 32.50 -13.67
CA GLN A 141 27.09 33.20 -12.44
C GLN A 141 26.32 32.76 -11.19
N SER A 142 25.07 32.34 -11.34
CA SER A 142 24.23 31.90 -10.22
C SER A 142 24.48 30.45 -9.79
N THR A 143 24.87 29.56 -10.71
CA THR A 143 24.98 28.11 -10.47
C THR A 143 26.42 27.61 -10.30
N GLN A 144 27.44 28.37 -10.69
CA GLN A 144 28.85 27.92 -10.68
C GLN A 144 29.09 26.59 -11.43
N SER A 145 28.26 26.27 -12.42
CA SER A 145 28.35 25.08 -13.27
C SER A 145 28.34 25.45 -14.75
N ASP A 146 28.76 24.53 -15.62
CA ASP A 146 28.57 24.69 -17.06
C ASP A 146 27.07 24.65 -17.39
N VAL A 147 26.58 25.74 -17.98
CA VAL A 147 25.17 25.91 -18.37
C VAL A 147 25.10 25.89 -19.89
N LYS A 148 24.20 25.07 -20.44
CA LYS A 148 23.97 25.03 -21.88
C LYS A 148 23.46 26.38 -22.41
N PRO A 149 23.84 26.78 -23.64
CA PRO A 149 23.48 28.07 -24.20
C PRO A 149 21.98 28.34 -24.32
N ILE A 150 21.52 29.52 -23.87
CA ILE A 150 20.14 29.98 -24.05
C ILE A 150 20.01 30.73 -25.38
N HIS A 151 18.92 30.44 -26.10
CA HIS A 151 18.60 31.08 -27.38
C HIS A 151 17.25 31.80 -27.34
N LEU A 152 17.20 32.99 -27.94
CA LEU A 152 15.97 33.70 -28.24
C LEU A 152 15.44 33.28 -29.61
N TRP A 153 14.23 32.73 -29.64
CA TRP A 153 13.58 32.31 -30.89
C TRP A 153 12.75 33.45 -31.50
N VAL A 154 13.24 34.02 -32.59
CA VAL A 154 12.63 35.19 -33.24
C VAL A 154 12.17 34.90 -34.66
N TYR A 155 11.07 35.52 -35.08
CA TYR A 155 10.60 35.38 -36.47
C TYR A 155 11.55 36.08 -37.45
N ARG A 156 11.97 35.35 -38.47
CA ARG A 156 12.78 35.81 -39.60
C ARG A 156 12.25 35.27 -40.93
N PRO A 157 12.50 35.99 -42.04
CA PRO A 157 12.11 35.53 -43.38
C PRO A 157 12.90 34.31 -43.86
N GLU A 158 14.05 34.05 -43.24
CA GLU A 158 14.96 32.96 -43.59
C GLU A 158 15.83 32.57 -42.38
N MET A 159 16.49 31.42 -42.47
CA MET A 159 17.65 31.07 -41.64
C MET A 159 18.86 30.96 -42.56
N GLN A 160 20.02 31.48 -42.14
CA GLN A 160 21.24 31.42 -42.94
C GLN A 160 22.41 30.88 -42.11
N PHE A 161 23.30 30.13 -42.76
CA PHE A 161 24.55 29.65 -42.17
C PHE A 161 25.65 29.47 -43.22
N SER A 162 26.92 29.37 -42.80
CA SER A 162 28.07 29.10 -43.69
C SER A 162 28.82 27.85 -43.31
N LEU A 163 29.54 27.23 -44.25
CA LEU A 163 30.53 26.21 -43.94
C LEU A 163 31.93 26.74 -44.28
N PHE A 164 32.84 26.69 -43.31
CA PHE A 164 34.23 27.13 -43.45
C PHE A 164 35.22 25.95 -43.42
N GLU A 165 36.30 26.05 -44.20
CA GLU A 165 37.39 25.06 -44.15
C GLU A 165 38.55 25.59 -43.30
N LEU A 166 38.89 24.87 -42.24
CA LEU A 166 40.07 25.12 -41.41
C LEU A 166 41.25 24.26 -41.88
N SER A 167 42.19 24.85 -42.62
CA SER A 167 43.27 24.08 -43.29
C SER A 167 44.65 24.19 -42.63
N LYS A 168 44.89 25.26 -41.85
CA LYS A 168 46.15 25.49 -41.11
C LYS A 168 45.85 26.27 -39.83
N PHE A 169 46.20 25.69 -38.68
CA PHE A 169 46.20 26.37 -37.39
C PHE A 169 47.47 25.94 -36.65
N LYS A 170 48.47 26.81 -36.65
CA LYS A 170 49.80 26.53 -36.11
C LYS A 170 50.18 27.51 -35.03
N TYR A 171 50.96 27.07 -34.06
CA TYR A 171 51.68 27.99 -33.18
C TYR A 171 53.18 27.89 -33.44
N VAL A 172 53.89 28.98 -33.16
CA VAL A 172 55.36 29.02 -33.15
C VAL A 172 55.81 29.15 -31.71
N ASP A 173 56.68 28.23 -31.27
CA ASP A 173 57.22 28.23 -29.90
C ASP A 173 58.41 29.20 -29.72
N GLU A 174 58.95 29.26 -28.50
CA GLU A 174 60.12 30.08 -28.14
C GLU A 174 61.40 29.75 -28.93
N ASN A 175 61.47 28.53 -29.49
CA ASN A 175 62.58 28.05 -30.30
C ASN A 175 62.36 28.26 -31.82
N ALA A 176 61.29 28.98 -32.18
CA ALA A 176 60.84 29.21 -33.56
C ALA A 176 60.45 27.93 -34.31
N VAL A 177 60.03 26.88 -33.61
CA VAL A 177 59.48 25.66 -34.20
C VAL A 177 57.98 25.84 -34.43
N GLU A 178 57.53 25.50 -35.64
CA GLU A 178 56.11 25.47 -35.99
C GLU A 178 55.47 24.16 -35.53
N HIS A 179 54.42 24.27 -34.74
CA HIS A 179 53.60 23.15 -34.27
C HIS A 179 52.20 23.25 -34.86
N ASP A 180 51.63 22.11 -35.29
CA ASP A 180 50.30 22.03 -35.90
C ASP A 180 49.26 21.60 -34.86
N LEU A 181 48.30 22.47 -34.56
CA LEU A 181 47.23 22.21 -33.60
C LEU A 181 46.03 21.49 -34.22
N ILE A 182 45.95 21.44 -35.56
CA ILE A 182 44.96 20.66 -36.29
C ILE A 182 45.40 19.19 -36.33
N ASN A 183 46.70 18.93 -36.46
CA ASN A 183 47.28 17.59 -36.43
C ASN A 183 48.44 17.53 -35.44
N PRO A 184 48.16 17.44 -34.13
CA PRO A 184 49.20 17.32 -33.12
C PRO A 184 49.85 15.94 -33.28
N ASN A 185 51.01 15.87 -33.94
CA ASN A 185 51.92 14.75 -33.69
C ASN A 185 52.33 14.83 -32.22
N THR A 186 52.49 13.68 -31.58
CA THR A 186 52.55 13.39 -30.13
C THR A 186 53.62 14.10 -29.28
N GLU A 187 54.11 15.27 -29.68
CA GLU A 187 55.08 16.06 -28.92
C GLU A 187 54.32 16.93 -27.91
N THR A 188 54.58 16.67 -26.63
CA THR A 188 54.12 17.45 -25.48
C THR A 188 54.44 18.92 -25.68
N ILE A 189 53.41 19.77 -25.61
CA ILE A 189 53.54 21.24 -25.63
C ILE A 189 54.25 21.65 -24.34
N GLU A 190 55.57 21.85 -24.39
CA GLU A 190 56.35 22.38 -23.26
C GLU A 190 56.32 23.92 -23.30
N ASN A 191 55.69 24.52 -22.29
CA ASN A 191 55.69 25.96 -21.95
C ASN A 191 55.25 26.97 -23.05
N PRO A 192 53.96 27.38 -23.09
CA PRO A 192 53.43 28.33 -24.06
C PRO A 192 53.78 29.81 -23.79
N SER A 193 54.83 30.12 -23.01
CA SER A 193 55.09 31.46 -22.50
C SER A 193 55.31 32.58 -23.54
N ASN A 194 55.42 32.24 -24.84
CA ASN A 194 55.37 33.17 -25.96
C ASN A 194 54.89 32.46 -27.25
N LEU A 195 53.59 32.21 -27.37
CA LEU A 195 53.01 31.63 -28.59
C LEU A 195 52.71 32.70 -29.63
N ASN A 196 53.00 32.42 -30.90
CA ASN A 196 52.45 33.18 -32.04
C ASN A 196 51.60 32.26 -32.91
N PHE A 197 50.33 32.58 -33.10
CA PHE A 197 49.40 31.77 -33.90
C PHE A 197 49.37 32.22 -35.37
N ILE A 198 49.51 31.26 -36.28
CA ILE A 198 49.38 31.45 -37.73
C ILE A 198 48.24 30.56 -38.23
N TYR A 199 47.31 31.16 -38.98
CA TYR A 199 46.12 30.46 -39.44
C TYR A 199 45.71 30.88 -40.85
N THR A 200 44.89 30.05 -41.50
CA THR A 200 44.26 30.37 -42.78
C THR A 200 42.88 29.73 -42.84
N LEU A 201 41.87 30.58 -42.98
CA LEU A 201 40.48 30.22 -43.19
C LEU A 201 40.13 30.76 -44.59
N LEU A 202 39.95 29.84 -45.55
CA LEU A 202 39.54 30.07 -46.95
C LEU A 202 40.62 30.44 -48.00
N GLU A 203 40.41 29.90 -49.21
CA GLU A 203 40.95 30.36 -50.50
C GLU A 203 39.76 30.32 -51.51
N GLY A 204 39.15 31.47 -51.84
CA GLY A 204 38.29 31.64 -53.03
C GLY A 204 36.76 31.52 -52.90
N GLU A 205 36.10 32.29 -52.04
CA GLU A 205 34.61 32.29 -51.90
C GLU A 205 33.88 33.45 -52.63
N LEU A 206 32.58 33.24 -52.89
CA LEU A 206 31.65 34.27 -53.37
C LEU A 206 31.07 35.04 -52.18
N PRO A 207 30.84 36.36 -52.30
CA PRO A 207 30.33 37.17 -51.18
C PRO A 207 28.92 36.76 -50.75
N VAL A 208 28.67 36.82 -49.43
CA VAL A 208 27.36 36.63 -48.80
C VAL A 208 26.34 37.68 -49.27
N LEU A 209 25.05 37.39 -49.14
CA LEU A 209 24.02 38.44 -49.23
C LEU A 209 24.15 39.39 -48.04
N GLU A 210 23.64 40.62 -48.21
CA GLU A 210 23.61 41.60 -47.11
C GLU A 210 22.86 40.99 -45.90
N PRO A 211 23.51 40.89 -44.72
CA PRO A 211 22.96 40.24 -43.53
C PRO A 211 21.88 41.10 -42.87
N PHE A 212 21.07 40.47 -42.02
CA PHE A 212 20.07 41.17 -41.20
C PHE A 212 20.67 41.75 -39.91
N GLY A 213 21.82 41.25 -39.46
CA GLY A 213 22.53 41.65 -38.24
C GLY A 213 23.88 42.33 -38.48
N PRO A 214 24.69 42.55 -37.41
CA PRO A 214 26.10 42.91 -37.55
C PRO A 214 26.82 41.86 -38.40
N GLY A 215 27.81 42.28 -39.21
CA GLY A 215 28.50 41.39 -40.15
C GLY A 215 29.15 40.17 -39.46
N ARG A 216 29.41 39.12 -40.24
CA ARG A 216 30.01 37.86 -39.74
C ARG A 216 31.47 38.09 -39.34
N GLU A 217 31.73 38.21 -38.04
CA GLU A 217 33.07 38.32 -37.48
C GLU A 217 33.43 37.00 -36.78
N LEU A 218 34.61 36.45 -37.09
CA LEU A 218 35.12 35.27 -36.39
C LEU A 218 35.94 35.73 -35.18
N ILE A 219 35.69 35.08 -34.05
CA ILE A 219 36.35 35.35 -32.79
C ILE A 219 37.21 34.15 -32.43
N PHE A 220 38.48 34.42 -32.13
CA PHE A 220 39.36 33.44 -31.50
C PHE A 220 39.44 33.76 -30.01
N SER A 221 39.00 32.83 -29.16
CA SER A 221 39.18 32.96 -27.72
C SER A 221 40.36 32.11 -27.28
N ILE A 222 41.33 32.74 -26.61
CA ILE A 222 42.47 32.07 -26.00
C ILE A 222 42.38 32.32 -24.50
N GLY A 223 42.10 31.29 -23.71
CA GLY A 223 42.04 31.47 -22.27
C GLY A 223 40.96 32.45 -21.79
N GLY A 224 39.88 32.61 -22.56
CA GLY A 224 38.84 33.61 -22.30
C GLY A 224 39.14 35.01 -22.83
N HIS A 225 40.30 35.23 -23.47
CA HIS A 225 40.61 36.48 -24.16
C HIS A 225 40.20 36.41 -25.63
N GLU A 226 39.23 37.23 -26.01
CA GLU A 226 38.71 37.30 -27.38
C GLU A 226 39.61 38.14 -28.30
N LEU A 227 39.93 37.57 -29.45
CA LEU A 227 40.67 38.19 -30.54
C LEU A 227 39.74 38.32 -31.75
N GLU A 228 39.33 39.55 -32.04
CA GLU A 228 38.55 39.84 -33.24
C GLU A 228 39.41 39.64 -34.50
N ALA A 229 38.97 38.74 -35.37
CA ALA A 229 39.63 38.49 -36.64
C ALA A 229 38.80 39.01 -37.82
N VAL A 230 39.41 39.83 -38.67
CA VAL A 230 38.79 40.36 -39.90
C VAL A 230 39.43 39.70 -41.10
N ILE A 231 38.61 39.27 -42.05
CA ILE A 231 39.08 38.71 -43.31
C ILE A 231 39.77 39.81 -44.13
N GLY A 232 41.09 39.69 -44.32
CA GLY A 232 41.90 40.62 -45.11
C GLY A 232 42.04 40.22 -46.58
N PRO A 233 42.69 41.07 -47.40
CA PRO A 233 42.99 40.74 -48.80
C PRO A 233 43.82 39.45 -48.88
N ASN A 234 43.44 38.55 -49.80
CA ASN A 234 43.99 37.19 -49.99
C ASN A 234 43.45 36.10 -49.03
N ASN A 235 42.26 36.28 -48.46
CA ASN A 235 41.59 35.28 -47.61
C ASN A 235 42.45 34.85 -46.40
N LYS A 236 43.23 35.79 -45.87
CA LYS A 236 43.92 35.64 -44.58
C LYS A 236 43.21 36.50 -43.57
N LEU A 237 42.83 35.90 -42.46
CA LEU A 237 42.31 36.63 -41.31
C LEU A 237 43.46 37.41 -40.65
N ASN A 238 43.24 38.69 -40.41
CA ASN A 238 44.11 39.55 -39.64
C ASN A 238 43.40 39.89 -38.33
N PHE A 239 44.09 39.74 -37.20
CA PHE A 239 43.57 40.20 -35.92
C PHE A 239 43.58 41.74 -35.89
N LYS A 240 42.46 42.35 -35.48
CA LYS A 240 42.35 43.81 -35.30
C LYS A 240 43.26 44.27 -34.15
N ASP A 241 43.27 43.50 -33.07
CA ASP A 241 44.07 43.74 -31.87
C ASP A 241 45.05 42.58 -31.68
N THR A 242 46.35 42.84 -31.86
CA THR A 242 47.37 41.90 -31.39
C THR A 242 47.44 42.02 -29.88
N VAL A 243 46.79 41.12 -29.14
CA VAL A 243 47.01 40.99 -27.70
C VAL A 243 48.52 40.84 -27.46
N ASP A 244 49.01 41.53 -26.43
CA ASP A 244 50.34 41.26 -25.90
C ASP A 244 50.25 39.87 -25.24
N LEU A 245 50.45 38.81 -26.02
CA LEU A 245 50.34 37.41 -25.56
C LEU A 245 51.30 37.12 -24.38
N ALA A 246 52.28 38.01 -24.15
CA ALA A 246 53.15 38.03 -22.98
C ALA A 246 52.44 38.42 -21.65
N ALA A 247 51.20 38.91 -21.70
CA ALA A 247 50.38 39.23 -20.53
C ALA A 247 49.52 38.05 -20.04
N LEU A 248 49.38 36.99 -20.87
CA LEU A 248 48.72 35.75 -20.48
C LEU A 248 49.68 34.92 -19.64
N THR A 249 49.22 34.45 -18.49
CA THR A 249 49.94 33.52 -17.64
C THR A 249 49.74 32.09 -18.12
N VAL A 250 50.58 31.17 -17.66
CA VAL A 250 50.47 29.75 -18.05
C VAL A 250 49.12 29.15 -17.61
N ALA A 251 48.54 29.64 -16.52
CA ALA A 251 47.21 29.24 -16.04
C ALA A 251 46.04 29.76 -16.91
N ASP A 252 46.28 30.79 -17.74
CA ASP A 252 45.26 31.32 -18.65
C ASP A 252 45.10 30.42 -19.89
N TYR A 253 46.05 29.54 -20.21
CA TYR A 253 45.98 28.66 -21.39
C TYR A 253 45.20 27.36 -21.14
N LEU A 254 43.88 27.46 -20.92
CA LEU A 254 43.00 26.28 -20.75
C LEU A 254 42.54 25.69 -22.09
N ALA A 255 42.12 26.56 -23.02
CA ALA A 255 41.65 26.17 -24.33
C ALA A 255 41.89 27.29 -25.37
N VAL A 256 41.91 26.89 -26.65
CA VAL A 256 41.75 27.79 -27.79
C VAL A 256 40.45 27.44 -28.48
N GLN A 257 39.58 28.43 -28.65
CA GLN A 257 38.27 28.28 -29.29
C GLN A 257 38.14 29.21 -30.49
N LEU A 258 37.38 28.77 -31.48
CA LEU A 258 36.96 29.54 -32.65
C LEU A 258 35.44 29.50 -32.72
N TYR A 259 34.81 30.67 -32.74
CA TYR A 259 33.37 30.81 -32.94
C TYR A 259 33.07 32.07 -33.75
N GLN A 260 31.80 32.31 -34.04
CA GLN A 260 31.35 33.50 -34.73
C GLN A 260 30.65 34.45 -33.76
N ASN A 261 30.93 35.74 -33.88
CA ASN A 261 30.23 36.81 -33.16
C ASN A 261 28.72 36.74 -33.46
N GLY A 262 27.89 36.79 -32.42
CA GLY A 262 26.44 36.56 -32.47
C GLY A 262 25.99 35.09 -32.50
N ASP A 263 26.93 34.15 -32.49
CA ASP A 263 26.71 32.69 -32.40
C ASP A 263 27.80 32.05 -31.52
N GLU A 264 28.13 32.70 -30.40
CA GLU A 264 29.23 32.36 -29.51
C GLU A 264 29.06 30.98 -28.86
N SER A 265 27.81 30.53 -28.74
CA SER A 265 27.46 29.19 -28.30
C SER A 265 27.85 28.08 -29.26
N ASN A 266 28.04 28.41 -30.53
CA ASN A 266 28.39 27.47 -31.57
C ASN A 266 29.92 27.50 -31.81
N ILE A 267 30.62 26.73 -30.98
CA ILE A 267 32.07 26.59 -31.09
C ILE A 267 32.37 25.79 -32.36
N LEU A 268 32.97 26.46 -33.34
CA LEU A 268 33.36 25.86 -34.63
C LEU A 268 34.58 24.96 -34.47
N TRP A 269 35.53 25.37 -33.63
CA TRP A 269 36.73 24.58 -33.36
C TRP A 269 37.24 24.85 -31.96
N GLU A 270 37.70 23.79 -31.29
CA GLU A 270 38.30 23.89 -29.96
C GLU A 270 39.54 23.00 -29.85
N TYR A 271 40.54 23.49 -29.13
CA TYR A 271 41.65 22.71 -28.62
C TYR A 271 41.80 22.97 -27.12
N VAL A 272 41.55 21.95 -26.30
CA VAL A 272 41.74 22.00 -24.85
C VAL A 272 43.13 21.46 -24.50
N PHE A 273 43.89 22.21 -23.71
CA PHE A 273 45.25 21.83 -23.32
C PHE A 273 45.28 20.82 -22.17
N TYR A 274 44.28 20.79 -21.29
CA TYR A 274 44.24 19.87 -20.16
C TYR A 274 42.79 19.44 -19.91
N GLY A 275 42.54 18.14 -19.78
CA GLY A 275 41.18 17.63 -19.57
C GLY A 275 41.17 16.33 -18.78
N ILE A 276 40.10 16.17 -18.02
CA ILE A 276 39.69 14.95 -17.32
C ILE A 276 38.20 14.77 -17.57
N ASP A 277 37.78 13.51 -17.62
CA ASP A 277 36.43 13.12 -17.97
C ASP A 277 36.01 11.97 -17.05
N LEU A 278 34.82 12.03 -16.52
CA LEU A 278 34.27 11.12 -15.54
C LEU A 278 33.01 10.51 -16.13
N ASP A 279 33.04 9.21 -16.43
CA ASP A 279 31.92 8.54 -17.09
C ASP A 279 31.28 7.50 -16.18
N ILE A 280 29.96 7.39 -16.30
CA ILE A 280 29.17 6.31 -15.72
C ILE A 280 28.01 5.94 -16.67
N ASP A 281 27.37 4.78 -16.46
CA ASP A 281 26.16 4.37 -17.20
C ASP A 281 24.94 5.19 -16.76
N SER A 282 24.97 6.49 -17.06
CA SER A 282 24.05 7.51 -16.56
C SER A 282 22.61 7.33 -17.03
N ASP A 283 22.41 6.68 -18.17
CA ASP A 283 21.10 6.34 -18.71
C ASP A 283 20.60 4.94 -18.30
N ASN A 284 21.43 4.19 -17.57
CA ASN A 284 21.12 2.88 -16.97
C ASN A 284 20.72 1.79 -17.99
N ASN A 285 21.24 1.84 -19.21
CA ASN A 285 20.72 1.03 -20.31
C ASN A 285 21.55 -0.24 -20.62
N ASP A 286 22.85 -0.26 -20.33
CA ASP A 286 23.73 -1.34 -20.82
C ASP A 286 24.79 -1.84 -19.83
N GLY A 287 24.78 -1.34 -18.60
CA GLY A 287 25.70 -1.78 -17.54
C GLY A 287 27.14 -1.36 -17.81
N TYR A 288 27.32 -0.28 -18.58
CA TYR A 288 28.59 0.21 -19.08
C TYR A 288 29.24 -0.81 -20.01
N LYS A 289 28.70 -0.98 -21.22
CA LYS A 289 29.50 -1.63 -22.27
C LYS A 289 30.73 -0.77 -22.49
N GLU A 290 31.91 -1.38 -22.39
CA GLU A 290 33.16 -0.76 -22.83
C GLU A 290 33.01 -0.40 -24.32
N TYR A 291 32.51 0.81 -24.61
CA TYR A 291 32.43 1.29 -25.97
C TYR A 291 33.85 1.24 -26.54
N PRO A 292 34.07 0.57 -27.68
CA PRO A 292 35.35 0.62 -28.36
C PRO A 292 35.62 2.00 -28.99
N GLN A 293 34.73 2.98 -28.80
CA GLN A 293 34.86 4.34 -29.29
C GLN A 293 35.21 5.28 -28.15
N TRP A 294 36.10 6.22 -28.48
CA TRP A 294 36.47 7.35 -27.65
C TRP A 294 35.26 8.26 -27.62
N TRP A 295 34.78 8.60 -26.41
CA TRP A 295 33.63 9.48 -26.12
C TRP A 295 32.26 8.78 -25.93
N PRO A 296 31.53 9.07 -24.82
CA PRO A 296 30.13 8.68 -24.64
C PRO A 296 29.23 9.20 -25.76
N SER A 297 28.01 8.66 -25.85
CA SER A 297 27.00 9.29 -26.73
C SER A 297 26.60 10.66 -26.16
N PRO A 298 26.23 11.66 -26.99
CA PRO A 298 25.68 12.92 -26.49
C PRO A 298 24.49 12.72 -25.53
N GLU A 299 23.76 11.61 -25.68
CA GLU A 299 22.69 11.20 -24.79
C GLU A 299 23.16 10.75 -23.39
N GLU A 300 24.35 10.14 -23.27
CA GLU A 300 24.99 9.78 -21.99
C GLU A 300 25.52 11.04 -21.28
N ASP A 301 26.24 11.91 -21.99
CA ASP A 301 26.71 13.21 -21.46
C ASP A 301 25.52 14.09 -21.03
N ASP A 302 24.40 14.04 -21.76
CA ASP A 302 23.18 14.77 -21.42
C ASP A 302 22.49 14.24 -20.15
N ALA A 303 22.59 12.94 -19.87
CA ALA A 303 22.07 12.33 -18.65
C ALA A 303 22.88 12.75 -17.39
N GLU A 304 24.13 13.12 -17.59
CA GLU A 304 25.05 13.66 -16.58
C GLU A 304 24.85 15.17 -16.35
N SER A 305 24.35 15.88 -17.36
CA SER A 305 24.24 17.34 -17.39
C SER A 305 22.99 17.92 -16.70
N ILE A 306 23.12 19.18 -16.27
CA ILE A 306 22.07 20.02 -15.64
C ILE A 306 21.25 20.78 -16.73
N ALA A 307 21.39 20.41 -18.00
CA ALA A 307 20.60 20.98 -19.10
C ALA A 307 20.52 20.00 -20.27
N ASN A 308 19.42 20.00 -21.03
CA ASN A 308 19.26 19.11 -22.19
C ASN A 308 19.89 19.71 -23.44
N TYR A 309 20.12 18.89 -24.47
CA TYR A 309 20.65 19.28 -25.79
C TYR A 309 20.07 20.57 -26.41
N GLU A 310 18.84 20.95 -26.04
CA GLU A 310 18.15 22.13 -26.58
C GLU A 310 18.42 23.43 -25.80
N GLY A 311 19.32 23.40 -24.81
CA GLY A 311 19.60 24.54 -23.95
C GLY A 311 18.45 24.87 -23.00
N ASN A 312 17.48 23.96 -22.85
CA ASN A 312 16.47 24.09 -21.82
C ASN A 312 17.10 23.67 -20.48
N PRO A 313 16.97 24.49 -19.42
CA PRO A 313 17.39 24.08 -18.09
C PRO A 313 16.68 22.77 -17.73
N ILE A 314 17.44 21.69 -17.52
CA ILE A 314 16.94 20.59 -16.70
C ILE A 314 17.25 21.07 -15.30
N SER A 315 16.27 21.56 -14.55
CA SER A 315 16.54 21.93 -13.16
C SER A 315 17.30 20.79 -12.47
N MET A 316 18.28 21.09 -11.62
CA MET A 316 19.01 20.09 -10.83
C MET A 316 18.08 19.07 -10.14
N GLN A 317 16.80 19.41 -9.93
CA GLN A 317 15.73 18.54 -9.44
C GLN A 317 15.27 17.40 -10.39
N ASN A 318 15.64 17.37 -11.68
CA ASN A 318 14.94 16.56 -12.69
C ASN A 318 15.80 15.47 -13.41
N SER A 319 17.03 15.17 -12.98
CA SER A 319 17.79 14.00 -13.47
C SER A 319 18.29 13.18 -12.29
N SER A 320 17.96 11.90 -12.25
CA SER A 320 18.40 10.95 -11.22
C SER A 320 19.78 10.33 -11.52
N GLY A 321 20.32 10.53 -12.73
CA GLY A 321 21.58 9.93 -13.17
C GLY A 321 21.61 8.40 -13.04
N LYS A 322 22.79 7.85 -12.71
CA LYS A 322 22.95 6.41 -12.45
C LYS A 322 22.18 5.99 -11.20
N LEU A 323 21.31 5.00 -11.34
CA LEU A 323 20.63 4.37 -10.22
C LEU A 323 21.52 3.27 -9.61
N ILE A 324 21.83 3.39 -8.33
CA ILE A 324 22.70 2.47 -7.57
C ILE A 324 21.89 1.89 -6.41
N VAL A 325 21.86 0.57 -6.27
CA VAL A 325 21.13 -0.09 -5.18
C VAL A 325 21.95 -0.03 -3.88
N VAL A 326 21.29 0.16 -2.74
CA VAL A 326 21.93 0.01 -1.43
C VAL A 326 22.40 -1.43 -1.24
N ASN A 327 23.66 -1.63 -0.84
CA ASN A 327 24.27 -2.95 -0.68
C ASN A 327 23.96 -3.59 0.70
N ASP A 328 22.70 -3.60 1.14
CA ASP A 328 22.27 -4.07 2.48
C ASP A 328 21.62 -5.46 2.53
N ASP A 329 21.61 -6.16 1.39
CA ASP A 329 21.26 -7.56 1.26
C ASP A 329 22.24 -8.49 2.01
N ASP A 330 21.94 -9.79 2.02
CA ASP A 330 22.82 -10.86 2.51
C ASP A 330 22.76 -12.00 1.51
N ALA A 331 23.72 -11.96 0.59
CA ALA A 331 23.71 -12.83 -0.57
C ALA A 331 24.05 -14.29 -0.24
N ASP A 332 24.72 -14.55 0.89
CA ASP A 332 25.16 -15.90 1.30
C ASP A 332 24.50 -16.42 2.60
N ASN A 333 23.53 -15.68 3.14
CA ASN A 333 22.70 -16.02 4.29
C ASN A 333 23.50 -16.23 5.59
N ASP A 334 24.54 -15.45 5.80
CA ASP A 334 25.40 -15.54 6.98
C ASP A 334 25.06 -14.53 8.09
N THR A 335 24.00 -13.74 7.88
CA THR A 335 23.50 -12.64 8.74
C THR A 335 24.31 -11.35 8.73
N ILE A 336 25.37 -11.27 7.94
CA ILE A 336 26.16 -10.07 7.72
C ILE A 336 25.60 -9.33 6.49
N PRO A 337 25.38 -8.01 6.55
CA PRO A 337 25.02 -7.24 5.36
C PRO A 337 26.18 -7.16 4.37
N ASN A 338 25.91 -7.24 3.07
CA ASN A 338 26.92 -7.22 2.01
C ASN A 338 27.87 -6.00 2.10
N TYR A 339 27.38 -4.82 2.53
CA TYR A 339 28.23 -3.62 2.71
C TYR A 339 29.26 -3.74 3.84
N ALA A 340 29.12 -4.73 4.72
CA ALA A 340 30.01 -5.00 5.85
C ALA A 340 31.06 -6.07 5.53
N GLU A 341 31.07 -6.59 4.29
CA GLU A 341 31.89 -7.74 3.89
C GLU A 341 33.05 -7.41 2.95
N GLY A 342 34.19 -8.09 3.14
CA GLY A 342 35.26 -8.26 2.18
C GLY A 342 36.35 -7.18 2.23
N PHE A 343 36.37 -6.32 3.25
CA PHE A 343 37.29 -5.16 3.33
C PHE A 343 38.19 -5.08 4.57
N GLY A 344 38.28 -6.18 5.33
CA GLY A 344 39.27 -6.36 6.39
C GLY A 344 39.06 -5.48 7.63
N LYS A 345 37.83 -5.03 7.89
CA LYS A 345 37.48 -4.19 9.04
C LYS A 345 37.24 -4.99 10.30
N PHE A 346 36.62 -6.17 10.17
CA PHE A 346 36.33 -7.04 11.31
C PHE A 346 37.24 -8.27 11.32
N THR A 347 37.10 -9.12 12.35
CA THR A 347 37.88 -10.36 12.41
C THR A 347 37.54 -11.28 11.25
N VAL A 348 38.45 -12.20 10.88
CA VAL A 348 38.25 -13.11 9.74
C VAL A 348 36.94 -13.89 9.82
N ASP A 349 36.44 -14.23 11.02
CA ASP A 349 35.16 -14.93 11.17
C ASP A 349 33.92 -14.01 10.97
N ASP A 350 34.11 -12.70 10.95
CA ASP A 350 33.08 -11.64 10.84
C ASP A 350 33.27 -10.78 9.57
N ASP A 351 34.17 -11.19 8.67
CA ASP A 351 34.51 -10.52 7.40
C ASP A 351 34.95 -11.52 6.28
N PRO A 352 34.25 -12.66 6.01
CA PRO A 352 34.80 -13.71 5.15
C PRO A 352 34.02 -14.06 3.89
N ASN A 353 33.46 -13.15 3.09
CA ASN A 353 33.17 -13.50 1.69
C ASN A 353 33.14 -12.30 0.73
N PRO A 354 34.27 -11.94 0.07
CA PRO A 354 34.23 -10.86 -0.91
C PRO A 354 33.23 -11.13 -2.05
N ASN A 355 32.86 -12.38 -2.34
CA ASN A 355 31.87 -12.67 -3.38
C ASN A 355 30.43 -12.33 -2.98
N ALA A 356 30.14 -12.17 -1.69
CA ALA A 356 28.80 -11.79 -1.21
C ALA A 356 28.60 -10.27 -1.18
N ALA A 357 29.67 -9.46 -1.29
CA ALA A 357 29.61 -7.99 -1.39
C ALA A 357 28.87 -7.42 -2.62
N GLY A 358 28.27 -8.26 -3.48
CA GLY A 358 27.49 -7.85 -4.66
C GLY A 358 28.36 -7.41 -5.85
N ASP A 359 27.74 -6.74 -6.84
CA ASP A 359 28.45 -6.10 -7.96
C ASP A 359 28.46 -4.58 -7.75
N PHE A 360 29.65 -3.98 -7.65
CA PHE A 360 29.79 -2.53 -7.56
C PHE A 360 29.62 -1.86 -8.93
N THR A 361 29.10 -0.63 -8.91
CA THR A 361 28.86 0.14 -10.13
C THR A 361 30.20 0.68 -10.67
N PRO A 362 30.59 0.37 -11.92
CA PRO A 362 31.81 0.91 -12.50
C PRO A 362 31.75 2.43 -12.67
N LEU A 363 32.85 3.11 -12.36
CA LEU A 363 33.07 4.53 -12.61
C LEU A 363 34.38 4.66 -13.40
N LEU A 364 34.36 5.31 -14.56
CA LEU A 364 35.54 5.49 -15.39
C LEU A 364 36.05 6.91 -15.28
N VAL A 365 37.37 7.08 -15.15
CA VAL A 365 38.02 8.37 -15.27
C VAL A 365 38.94 8.33 -16.48
N GLN A 366 38.66 9.14 -17.49
CA GLN A 366 39.46 9.25 -18.69
C GLN A 366 40.35 10.51 -18.64
N ILE A 367 41.60 10.35 -19.05
CA ILE A 367 42.66 11.34 -18.94
C ILE A 367 43.12 11.73 -20.35
N TYR A 368 43.35 13.01 -20.60
CA TYR A 368 43.77 13.44 -21.94
C TYR A 368 45.22 13.02 -22.26
N ASP A 369 45.51 12.83 -23.55
CA ASP A 369 46.78 12.28 -24.03
C ASP A 369 48.01 13.10 -23.62
N ASN A 370 47.87 14.41 -23.53
CA ASN A 370 48.92 15.36 -23.19
C ASN A 370 49.24 15.49 -21.69
N ILE A 371 48.51 14.78 -20.81
CA ILE A 371 48.78 14.75 -19.37
C ILE A 371 49.95 13.80 -19.03
N ASP A 372 50.95 14.29 -18.28
CA ASP A 372 51.98 13.45 -17.68
C ASP A 372 51.46 12.77 -16.41
N ILE A 373 51.05 11.51 -16.56
CA ILE A 373 50.52 10.65 -15.48
C ILE A 373 51.45 10.58 -14.26
N LYS A 374 52.76 10.78 -14.43
CA LYS A 374 53.72 10.72 -13.32
C LYS A 374 53.72 11.95 -12.43
N LYS A 375 53.17 13.07 -12.91
CA LYS A 375 53.12 14.35 -12.19
C LYS A 375 51.72 14.67 -11.73
N ALA A 376 50.73 14.44 -12.60
CA ALA A 376 49.37 14.84 -12.37
C ALA A 376 48.76 14.22 -11.11
N LYS A 377 47.95 15.02 -10.41
CA LYS A 377 47.21 14.61 -9.22
C LYS A 377 45.71 14.76 -9.47
N VAL A 378 44.92 13.94 -8.80
CA VAL A 378 43.46 14.04 -8.79
C VAL A 378 42.92 14.02 -7.37
N ARG A 379 41.73 14.57 -7.18
CA ARG A 379 40.95 14.41 -5.96
C ARG A 379 39.48 14.24 -6.31
N PHE A 380 38.74 13.54 -5.46
CA PHE A 380 37.33 13.28 -5.65
C PHE A 380 36.50 13.99 -4.59
N THR A 381 35.27 14.36 -4.91
CA THR A 381 34.27 14.80 -3.93
C THR A 381 33.00 14.01 -4.14
N TYR A 382 32.47 13.42 -3.06
CA TYR A 382 31.21 12.67 -3.03
C TYR A 382 30.73 12.49 -1.58
N SER A 383 29.50 12.02 -1.40
CA SER A 383 28.91 11.72 -0.07
C SER A 383 29.49 10.42 0.52
N GLU A 384 30.66 10.55 1.15
CA GLU A 384 31.44 9.47 1.74
C GLU A 384 30.77 8.81 2.94
N SER A 385 30.70 7.47 2.93
CA SER A 385 30.57 6.64 4.13
C SER A 385 31.89 5.91 4.42
N ASP A 386 32.75 6.51 5.24
CA ASP A 386 34.07 5.98 5.60
C ASP A 386 34.00 4.53 6.15
N PRO A 387 34.58 3.53 5.45
CA PRO A 387 34.55 2.13 5.87
C PRO A 387 35.32 1.87 7.17
N ASP A 388 36.31 2.70 7.51
CA ASP A 388 37.08 2.58 8.75
C ASP A 388 36.31 3.09 9.98
N LYS A 389 35.23 3.85 9.78
CA LYS A 389 34.36 4.33 10.87
C LYS A 389 33.11 3.48 11.08
N MET A 390 32.94 2.39 10.34
CA MET A 390 31.83 1.45 10.54
C MET A 390 31.91 0.78 11.93
N GLU A 391 30.76 0.66 12.58
CA GLU A 391 30.63 0.11 13.93
C GLU A 391 29.84 -1.20 13.93
N LYS A 392 30.15 -2.07 14.91
CA LYS A 392 29.44 -3.32 15.20
C LYS A 392 28.90 -3.25 16.62
N THR A 393 27.61 -3.56 16.83
CA THR A 393 27.02 -3.51 18.17
C THR A 393 27.46 -4.67 19.06
N ASP A 394 27.67 -4.41 20.35
CA ASP A 394 28.06 -5.43 21.35
C ASP A 394 26.93 -6.40 21.75
N LYS A 395 25.69 -6.22 21.27
CA LYS A 395 24.55 -7.06 21.65
C LYS A 395 24.58 -8.39 20.89
N LYS A 396 24.46 -9.49 21.65
CA LYS A 396 24.21 -10.82 21.08
C LYS A 396 22.74 -10.92 20.70
N ASP A 397 22.51 -10.95 19.39
CA ASP A 397 21.32 -11.44 18.72
C ASP A 397 20.17 -10.44 18.48
N PRO A 398 20.01 -9.89 17.25
CA PRO A 398 21.01 -9.91 16.18
C PRO A 398 22.13 -8.89 16.43
N ILE A 399 23.34 -9.21 15.94
CA ILE A 399 24.44 -8.24 15.85
C ILE A 399 24.07 -7.24 14.75
N ALA A 400 24.05 -5.95 15.07
CA ALA A 400 23.85 -4.91 14.07
C ALA A 400 25.19 -4.33 13.59
N TYR A 401 25.31 -4.19 12.28
CA TYR A 401 26.37 -3.47 11.58
C TYR A 401 25.83 -2.09 11.22
N VAL A 402 26.58 -1.04 11.54
CA VAL A 402 26.16 0.35 11.34
C VAL A 402 27.20 1.06 10.49
N PRO A 403 26.88 1.42 9.23
CA PRO A 403 27.81 2.16 8.40
C PRO A 403 28.02 3.57 8.96
N ALA A 404 29.17 4.17 8.64
CA ALA A 404 29.40 5.59 8.89
C ALA A 404 28.37 6.45 8.13
N PRO A 405 28.09 7.70 8.56
CA PRO A 405 27.27 8.62 7.79
C PRO A 405 27.80 8.78 6.37
N GLY A 406 26.92 8.92 5.39
CA GLY A 406 27.26 9.02 3.97
C GLY A 406 26.47 8.07 3.08
N LYS A 407 26.56 8.29 1.77
CA LYS A 407 25.77 7.56 0.77
C LYS A 407 26.53 6.40 0.14
N MET A 408 27.84 6.54 -0.06
CA MET A 408 28.59 5.66 -0.93
C MET A 408 30.06 5.53 -0.53
N ARG A 409 30.73 4.52 -1.11
CA ARG A 409 32.18 4.35 -1.07
C ARG A 409 32.70 4.17 -2.47
N ILE A 410 33.85 4.77 -2.78
CA ILE A 410 34.56 4.57 -4.05
C ILE A 410 35.80 3.73 -3.80
N TRP A 411 35.96 2.67 -4.58
CA TRP A 411 37.01 1.68 -4.47
C TRP A 411 37.84 1.59 -5.75
N ASN A 412 39.15 1.37 -5.63
CA ASN A 412 40.00 0.99 -6.78
C ASN A 412 39.99 -0.52 -7.07
N ALA A 413 39.14 -1.27 -6.37
CA ALA A 413 38.98 -2.71 -6.48
C ALA A 413 37.49 -3.05 -6.61
N LYS A 414 37.18 -4.11 -7.35
CA LYS A 414 35.82 -4.61 -7.53
C LYS A 414 35.33 -5.33 -6.27
N ALA A 415 34.00 -5.43 -6.11
CA ALA A 415 33.36 -6.05 -4.96
C ALA A 415 33.88 -7.45 -4.62
N ASN A 416 33.94 -8.35 -5.62
CA ASN A 416 34.41 -9.73 -5.47
C ASN A 416 35.92 -9.94 -5.34
N THR A 417 36.65 -8.90 -4.92
CA THR A 417 38.07 -9.01 -4.56
C THR A 417 38.28 -8.54 -3.13
N PRO A 418 39.16 -9.21 -2.35
CA PRO A 418 39.56 -8.70 -1.05
C PRO A 418 40.09 -7.27 -1.16
N ARG A 419 39.54 -6.38 -0.34
CA ARG A 419 39.94 -4.96 -0.28
C ARG A 419 40.35 -4.60 1.15
N LEU A 420 40.98 -3.44 1.32
CA LEU A 420 41.29 -2.88 2.63
C LEU A 420 40.52 -1.57 2.80
N SER A 421 39.86 -1.41 3.95
CA SER A 421 39.11 -0.22 4.37
C SER A 421 39.93 1.07 4.31
N THR A 422 41.24 0.98 4.53
CA THR A 422 42.12 2.14 4.57
C THR A 422 42.23 2.85 3.22
N ASP A 423 42.51 4.14 3.26
CA ASP A 423 42.76 4.99 2.09
C ASP A 423 43.90 4.47 1.17
N LEU A 424 43.78 4.72 -0.14
CA LEU A 424 44.75 4.31 -1.16
C LEU A 424 46.17 4.84 -0.90
N ASN A 425 46.34 6.09 -0.44
CA ASN A 425 47.67 6.64 -0.13
C ASN A 425 48.34 5.92 1.04
N ASN A 426 47.56 5.21 1.86
CA ASN A 426 48.03 4.40 2.99
C ASN A 426 48.10 2.90 2.67
N GLY A 427 48.03 2.53 1.38
CA GLY A 427 48.18 1.16 0.89
C GLY A 427 46.89 0.34 0.91
N GLY A 428 45.73 0.96 1.10
CA GLY A 428 44.44 0.28 0.97
C GLY A 428 43.78 0.48 -0.38
N ASN A 429 42.45 0.39 -0.42
CA ASN A 429 41.67 0.39 -1.66
C ASN A 429 40.60 1.47 -1.72
N PHE A 430 40.36 2.18 -0.62
CA PHE A 430 39.34 3.21 -0.52
C PHE A 430 39.85 4.54 -1.09
N ILE A 431 38.98 5.26 -1.81
CA ILE A 431 39.24 6.59 -2.37
C ILE A 431 38.52 7.61 -1.49
N ALA A 432 39.18 8.13 -0.45
CA ALA A 432 38.63 9.18 0.41
C ALA A 432 38.41 10.51 -0.34
N PRO A 433 37.27 11.20 -0.10
CA PRO A 433 37.00 12.50 -0.70
C PRO A 433 37.97 13.58 -0.19
N GLY A 434 38.26 14.57 -1.03
CA GLY A 434 39.18 15.67 -0.76
C GLY A 434 40.66 15.27 -0.63
N THR A 435 40.98 13.99 -0.73
CA THR A 435 42.36 13.49 -0.66
C THR A 435 43.03 13.56 -2.03
N GLU A 436 44.29 14.00 -2.06
CA GLU A 436 45.07 14.09 -3.29
C GLU A 436 45.72 12.73 -3.62
N TYR A 437 45.47 12.23 -4.82
CA TYR A 437 46.08 11.00 -5.35
C TYR A 437 46.93 11.32 -6.57
N LYS A 438 48.11 10.71 -6.67
CA LYS A 438 48.88 10.74 -7.91
C LYS A 438 48.25 9.78 -8.91
N LEU A 439 48.07 10.23 -10.16
CA LEU A 439 47.52 9.35 -11.20
C LEU A 439 48.37 8.10 -11.42
N SER A 440 49.69 8.17 -11.20
CA SER A 440 50.58 7.01 -11.26
C SER A 440 50.21 5.87 -10.30
N ASP A 441 49.49 6.18 -9.23
CA ASP A 441 49.18 5.23 -8.15
C ASP A 441 47.79 4.59 -8.34
N MET A 442 47.02 5.05 -9.34
CA MET A 442 45.64 4.62 -9.61
C MET A 442 45.51 3.59 -10.75
N ASN A 443 46.59 2.86 -11.08
CA ASN A 443 46.60 1.81 -12.11
C ASN A 443 46.04 2.26 -13.49
N VAL A 444 46.57 3.37 -14.00
CA VAL A 444 46.16 3.93 -15.30
C VAL A 444 46.51 2.97 -16.44
N ILE A 445 45.50 2.55 -17.22
CA ILE A 445 45.65 1.72 -18.42
C ILE A 445 45.05 2.48 -19.59
N ASP A 446 45.83 2.70 -20.66
CA ASP A 446 45.36 3.41 -21.86
C ASP A 446 44.67 4.75 -21.54
N LYS A 447 45.30 5.52 -20.64
CA LYS A 447 44.80 6.82 -20.13
C LYS A 447 43.47 6.76 -19.38
N LYS A 448 43.11 5.60 -18.85
CA LYS A 448 41.88 5.38 -18.07
C LYS A 448 42.16 4.84 -16.68
N VAL A 449 41.40 5.29 -15.70
CA VAL A 449 41.32 4.72 -14.35
C VAL A 449 39.92 4.14 -14.18
N LYS A 450 39.84 2.88 -13.74
CA LYS A 450 38.57 2.21 -13.44
C LYS A 450 38.39 2.10 -11.94
N LEU A 451 37.32 2.71 -11.45
CA LEU A 451 36.89 2.71 -10.05
C LEU A 451 35.53 2.02 -9.92
N TYR A 452 35.10 1.79 -8.68
CA TYR A 452 33.90 1.06 -8.36
C TYR A 452 33.15 1.73 -7.21
N ILE A 453 31.86 2.00 -7.41
CA ILE A 453 30.98 2.63 -6.44
C ILE A 453 30.15 1.56 -5.73
N GLU A 454 30.19 1.61 -4.41
CA GLU A 454 29.33 0.83 -3.50
C GLU A 454 28.27 1.76 -2.89
N GLY A 455 26.99 1.43 -3.05
CA GLY A 455 25.88 2.14 -2.40
C GLY A 455 25.70 1.71 -0.95
N ILE A 456 25.72 2.66 -0.01
CA ILE A 456 25.66 2.39 1.45
C ILE A 456 24.37 2.90 2.08
N SER A 457 23.86 4.06 1.65
CA SER A 457 22.64 4.63 2.21
C SER A 457 21.82 5.38 1.17
N SER A 458 20.51 5.24 1.25
CA SER A 458 19.51 5.94 0.43
C SER A 458 19.08 7.29 1.02
N LYS A 459 19.48 7.65 2.25
CA LYS A 459 19.03 8.88 2.94
C LYS A 459 19.59 10.16 2.34
N VAL A 460 18.74 11.01 1.75
CA VAL A 460 19.15 12.28 1.12
C VAL A 460 19.14 13.40 2.16
N GLN A 461 20.25 14.13 2.30
CA GLN A 461 20.38 15.30 3.17
C GLN A 461 20.53 16.61 2.38
N SER A 462 21.16 16.55 1.20
CA SER A 462 21.38 17.71 0.34
C SER A 462 21.53 17.31 -1.13
N ASP A 463 21.46 18.28 -2.04
CA ASP A 463 21.64 18.02 -3.47
C ASP A 463 23.06 17.51 -3.81
N ASP A 464 24.06 17.81 -2.98
CA ASP A 464 25.44 17.33 -3.13
C ASP A 464 25.54 15.80 -2.96
N ASP A 465 24.53 15.16 -2.35
CA ASP A 465 24.48 13.71 -2.20
C ASP A 465 24.30 12.96 -3.54
N PHE A 466 23.88 13.67 -4.59
CA PHE A 466 23.67 13.11 -5.92
C PHE A 466 24.87 13.29 -6.85
N VAL A 467 25.97 13.89 -6.40
CA VAL A 467 27.08 14.30 -7.26
C VAL A 467 28.37 13.55 -6.88
N ILE A 468 29.06 13.02 -7.89
CA ILE A 468 30.46 12.62 -7.79
C ILE A 468 31.26 13.56 -8.67
N ALA A 469 32.25 14.25 -8.10
CA ALA A 469 33.13 15.15 -8.82
C ALA A 469 34.55 14.62 -8.82
N VAL A 470 35.27 14.83 -9.91
CA VAL A 470 36.72 14.68 -10.01
C VAL A 470 37.34 16.03 -10.35
N GLU A 471 38.43 16.37 -9.68
CA GLU A 471 39.27 17.52 -10.02
C GLU A 471 40.70 17.02 -10.28
N MET A 472 41.37 17.58 -11.29
CA MET A 472 42.74 17.22 -11.65
C MET A 472 43.65 18.45 -11.69
N ASP A 473 44.82 18.28 -11.09
CA ASP A 473 46.00 19.11 -11.28
C ASP A 473 46.92 18.43 -12.31
N PRO A 474 47.09 19.00 -13.51
CA PRO A 474 47.85 18.37 -14.58
C PRO A 474 49.38 18.40 -14.40
N ASP A 475 49.93 19.29 -13.56
CA ASP A 475 51.38 19.41 -13.31
C ASP A 475 51.82 19.11 -11.87
N GLY A 476 50.86 18.95 -10.95
CA GLY A 476 51.00 18.30 -9.66
C GLY A 476 51.51 19.20 -8.53
N ASP A 477 52.81 19.52 -8.53
CA ASP A 477 53.42 20.46 -7.55
C ASP A 477 53.78 21.79 -8.24
N GLY A 478 53.30 22.00 -9.48
CA GLY A 478 53.56 23.19 -10.27
C GLY A 478 52.60 24.33 -9.95
N GLU A 479 52.45 25.25 -10.90
CA GLU A 479 51.71 26.51 -10.67
C GLU A 479 50.23 26.41 -11.07
N TYR A 480 49.80 25.34 -11.75
CA TYR A 480 48.43 25.22 -12.25
C TYR A 480 47.42 24.97 -11.13
N GLY A 481 47.67 23.97 -10.28
CA GLY A 481 46.66 23.50 -9.35
C GLY A 481 45.51 22.79 -10.06
N TYR A 482 44.39 22.62 -9.35
CA TYR A 482 43.21 21.87 -9.81
C TYR A 482 42.37 22.66 -10.84
N ILE A 483 42.82 22.68 -12.10
CA ILE A 483 42.19 23.44 -13.19
C ILE A 483 41.25 22.62 -14.07
N CYS A 484 41.28 21.29 -13.98
CA CYS A 484 40.34 20.41 -14.69
C CYS A 484 39.33 19.85 -13.70
N LYS A 485 38.05 19.84 -14.07
CA LYS A 485 36.97 19.30 -13.24
C LYS A 485 35.94 18.62 -14.11
N ASP A 486 35.38 17.53 -13.61
CA ASP A 486 34.20 16.91 -14.19
C ASP A 486 33.29 16.29 -13.12
N THR A 487 32.02 16.06 -13.45
CA THR A 487 30.99 15.58 -12.51
C THR A 487 29.98 14.65 -13.15
N VAL A 488 29.63 13.57 -12.44
CA VAL A 488 28.50 12.69 -12.79
C VAL A 488 27.43 12.70 -11.71
N ARG A 489 26.21 12.30 -12.08
CA ARG A 489 25.09 12.18 -11.15
C ARG A 489 24.75 10.73 -10.81
N VAL A 490 24.48 10.48 -9.54
CA VAL A 490 24.11 9.16 -9.02
C VAL A 490 22.98 9.26 -8.02
N SER A 491 22.09 8.26 -7.98
CA SER A 491 21.04 8.11 -6.98
C SER A 491 21.19 6.74 -6.30
N VAL A 492 21.60 6.74 -5.03
CA VAL A 492 21.62 5.53 -4.21
C VAL A 492 20.20 5.27 -3.71
N ILE A 493 19.54 4.25 -4.25
CA ILE A 493 18.10 4.00 -4.10
C ILE A 493 17.80 2.78 -3.24
N LYS A 494 16.66 2.84 -2.54
CA LYS A 494 16.09 1.71 -1.79
C LYS A 494 14.58 1.67 -1.97
N LEU A 495 14.06 0.46 -2.22
CA LEU A 495 12.63 0.17 -2.26
C LEU A 495 12.31 -0.73 -1.08
N GLU A 496 11.27 -0.39 -0.32
CA GLU A 496 10.78 -1.23 0.77
C GLU A 496 9.26 -1.36 0.69
N LEU A 497 8.78 -2.58 0.88
CA LEU A 497 7.36 -2.94 0.87
C LEU A 497 7.04 -3.75 2.12
N ALA A 498 6.11 -3.26 2.94
CA ALA A 498 5.79 -3.88 4.22
C ALA A 498 4.27 -3.92 4.49
N VAL A 499 3.89 -4.88 5.31
CA VAL A 499 2.54 -5.09 5.87
C VAL A 499 2.70 -5.30 7.38
N ASP A 500 1.64 -5.10 8.16
CA ASP A 500 1.65 -5.36 9.61
C ASP A 500 1.56 -6.88 9.87
N LEU A 501 2.70 -7.58 9.80
CA LEU A 501 2.78 -9.03 9.85
C LEU A 501 2.58 -9.56 11.27
N ASP A 502 3.10 -8.86 12.26
CA ASP A 502 3.02 -9.28 13.66
C ASP A 502 1.75 -8.79 14.37
N ARG A 503 0.96 -7.94 13.70
CA ARG A 503 -0.33 -7.38 14.12
C ARG A 503 -0.20 -6.54 15.38
N ASP A 504 0.84 -5.73 15.47
CA ASP A 504 1.04 -4.79 16.57
C ASP A 504 0.45 -3.39 16.33
N GLY A 505 -0.08 -3.16 15.12
CA GLY A 505 -0.67 -1.89 14.70
C GLY A 505 0.32 -0.91 14.09
N THR A 506 1.58 -1.29 13.91
CA THR A 506 2.63 -0.52 13.24
C THR A 506 3.09 -1.27 12.00
N VAL A 507 3.56 -0.54 10.97
CA VAL A 507 4.20 -1.16 9.81
C VAL A 507 5.67 -0.73 9.82
N GLU A 508 6.56 -1.67 10.15
CA GLU A 508 7.99 -1.44 10.26
C GLU A 508 8.75 -1.91 9.00
N PHE A 509 9.53 -1.00 8.42
CA PHE A 509 10.43 -1.33 7.32
C PHE A 509 11.77 -1.89 7.80
N GLY A 510 12.42 -2.64 6.92
CA GLY A 510 13.81 -3.04 7.09
C GLY A 510 14.01 -4.54 7.24
N ARG A 511 15.27 -4.94 7.05
CA ARG A 511 15.68 -6.34 6.92
C ARG A 511 15.42 -7.20 8.16
N ASN A 512 15.53 -6.59 9.34
CA ASN A 512 15.34 -7.23 10.65
C ASN A 512 14.01 -6.85 11.30
N SER A 513 13.11 -6.23 10.53
CA SER A 513 11.76 -5.89 10.99
C SER A 513 10.97 -7.14 11.33
N SER A 514 10.12 -7.07 12.37
CA SER A 514 9.14 -8.13 12.67
C SER A 514 8.11 -8.31 11.55
N ASP A 515 7.92 -7.26 10.74
CA ASP A 515 7.01 -7.16 9.60
C ASP A 515 7.55 -7.69 8.28
N ARG A 516 8.80 -8.15 8.26
CA ARG A 516 9.38 -8.72 7.06
C ARG A 516 8.74 -10.07 6.73
N THR A 517 8.11 -10.12 5.55
CA THR A 517 7.50 -11.35 5.01
C THR A 517 8.52 -12.20 4.23
N SER A 518 8.26 -13.51 4.15
CA SER A 518 9.01 -14.45 3.30
C SER A 518 8.07 -15.53 2.77
N THR A 519 8.57 -16.41 1.89
CA THR A 519 7.81 -17.61 1.46
C THR A 519 7.43 -18.52 2.63
N GLU A 520 8.26 -18.55 3.67
CA GLU A 520 8.07 -19.35 4.89
C GLU A 520 7.20 -18.63 5.93
N LYS A 521 7.28 -17.29 5.97
CA LYS A 521 6.52 -16.39 6.84
C LYS A 521 5.70 -15.38 6.01
N PRO A 522 4.71 -15.81 5.20
CA PRO A 522 3.90 -14.90 4.41
C PRO A 522 2.83 -14.22 5.27
N PHE A 523 2.41 -13.03 4.88
CA PHE A 523 1.21 -12.39 5.43
C PHE A 523 -0.04 -13.10 4.92
N ARG A 524 -0.91 -13.56 5.82
CA ARG A 524 -2.14 -14.26 5.48
C ARG A 524 -3.34 -13.40 5.80
N PHE A 525 -4.16 -13.17 4.79
CA PHE A 525 -5.37 -12.37 4.89
C PHE A 525 -6.51 -12.92 4.03
N TRP A 526 -7.75 -12.53 4.28
CA TRP A 526 -8.90 -13.10 3.60
C TRP A 526 -9.31 -12.31 2.36
N LEU A 527 -10.27 -12.87 1.61
CA LEU A 527 -10.94 -12.17 0.52
C LEU A 527 -12.08 -11.32 1.06
N ASN A 528 -12.34 -10.17 0.42
CA ASN A 528 -13.50 -9.32 0.68
C ASN A 528 -14.70 -9.79 -0.17
N ASP A 529 -15.11 -11.05 -0.01
CA ASP A 529 -16.09 -11.72 -0.89
C ASP A 529 -17.52 -11.83 -0.33
N ASP A 530 -17.75 -11.22 0.82
CA ASP A 530 -19.03 -11.07 1.48
C ASP A 530 -19.75 -9.77 1.10
N TYR A 531 -20.73 -9.39 1.92
CA TYR A 531 -21.66 -8.29 1.64
C TYR A 531 -21.66 -7.33 2.81
N ASP A 532 -21.19 -6.11 2.59
CA ASP A 532 -21.23 -5.06 3.60
C ASP A 532 -22.36 -4.08 3.33
N VAL A 533 -23.48 -4.28 4.04
CA VAL A 533 -24.72 -3.56 3.76
C VAL A 533 -25.24 -2.82 4.99
N VAL A 534 -25.64 -1.57 4.78
CA VAL A 534 -26.40 -0.80 5.77
C VAL A 534 -27.90 -1.10 5.59
N VAL A 535 -28.52 -1.61 6.64
CA VAL A 535 -29.96 -1.89 6.71
C VAL A 535 -30.60 -0.89 7.66
N ASP A 536 -31.29 0.12 7.12
CA ASP A 536 -31.99 1.14 7.90
C ASP A 536 -33.49 0.93 7.86
N GLU A 537 -34.10 0.78 9.04
CA GLU A 537 -35.54 0.50 9.20
C GLU A 537 -36.01 -0.75 8.41
N GLY A 538 -35.14 -1.76 8.29
CA GLY A 538 -35.41 -2.99 7.53
C GLY A 538 -35.32 -2.84 6.02
N VAL A 539 -34.72 -1.75 5.53
CA VAL A 539 -34.47 -1.51 4.10
C VAL A 539 -32.97 -1.41 3.86
N VAL A 540 -32.47 -2.12 2.85
CA VAL A 540 -31.07 -1.99 2.42
C VAL A 540 -30.86 -0.62 1.77
N ARG A 541 -29.87 0.12 2.25
CA ARG A 541 -29.51 1.48 1.84
C ARG A 541 -28.09 1.51 1.29
N GLU A 542 -27.93 1.22 0.00
CA GLU A 542 -26.61 1.27 -0.66
C GLU A 542 -26.01 2.69 -0.72
N GLU A 543 -26.84 3.72 -0.51
CA GLU A 543 -26.39 5.10 -0.40
C GLU A 543 -25.81 5.48 0.97
N MET A 544 -25.97 4.61 1.97
CA MET A 544 -25.49 4.85 3.34
C MET A 544 -24.20 4.07 3.57
N THR A 545 -23.20 4.75 4.10
CA THR A 545 -21.90 4.17 4.48
C THR A 545 -21.79 3.88 5.97
N ALA A 546 -22.78 4.29 6.76
CA ALA A 546 -22.80 4.11 8.21
C ALA A 546 -24.24 4.23 8.72
N CYS A 547 -24.49 3.68 9.92
CA CYS A 547 -25.74 3.92 10.61
C CYS A 547 -25.82 5.34 11.19
N ALA A 548 -26.88 6.06 10.84
CA ALA A 548 -27.13 7.38 11.43
C ALA A 548 -27.45 7.23 12.94
N PRO A 549 -27.03 8.19 13.79
CA PRO A 549 -27.47 8.23 15.17
C PRO A 549 -29.01 8.24 15.23
N PRO A 550 -29.64 7.38 16.05
CA PRO A 550 -31.08 7.26 16.06
C PRO A 550 -31.73 8.57 16.53
N ALA A 551 -32.81 8.99 15.85
CA ALA A 551 -33.61 10.14 16.29
C ALA A 551 -34.31 9.89 17.65
N ASN A 552 -34.55 8.63 18.00
CA ASN A 552 -34.99 8.17 19.30
C ASN A 552 -34.11 6.98 19.74
N PRO A 553 -33.32 7.09 20.83
CA PRO A 553 -32.46 6.00 21.29
C PRO A 553 -33.23 4.71 21.62
N ASP A 554 -34.51 4.79 22.00
CA ASP A 554 -35.36 3.61 22.26
C ASP A 554 -35.88 2.93 20.97
N LYS A 555 -35.52 3.46 19.79
CA LYS A 555 -35.96 2.99 18.46
C LYS A 555 -34.79 2.73 17.50
N LYS A 556 -33.60 2.31 17.95
CA LYS A 556 -32.52 1.94 17.01
C LYS A 556 -32.96 0.78 16.09
N VAL A 557 -32.93 0.99 14.76
CA VAL A 557 -33.29 0.01 13.71
C VAL A 557 -32.31 0.05 12.52
N CYS A 558 -31.09 0.54 12.72
CA CYS A 558 -30.06 0.51 11.69
C CYS A 558 -29.02 -0.54 12.03
N GLU A 559 -28.72 -1.42 11.07
CA GLU A 559 -27.73 -2.50 11.17
C GLU A 559 -26.68 -2.34 10.07
N GLN A 560 -25.45 -2.76 10.34
CA GLN A 560 -24.42 -2.96 9.31
C GLN A 560 -24.11 -4.45 9.27
N MET A 561 -24.61 -5.14 8.26
CA MET A 561 -24.55 -6.59 8.14
C MET A 561 -23.41 -7.02 7.21
N ASP A 562 -22.78 -8.13 7.57
CA ASP A 562 -21.71 -8.85 6.84
C ASP A 562 -22.28 -9.83 5.78
N ALA A 563 -23.60 -9.80 5.58
CA ALA A 563 -24.31 -10.74 4.71
C ALA A 563 -25.56 -10.10 4.08
N ALA A 564 -25.95 -10.62 2.91
CA ALA A 564 -27.18 -10.21 2.24
C ALA A 564 -28.43 -10.58 3.10
N PRO A 565 -29.39 -9.66 3.32
CA PRO A 565 -30.55 -9.96 4.16
C PRO A 565 -31.46 -11.05 3.57
N ASN A 566 -31.93 -11.98 4.41
CA ASN A 566 -32.72 -13.16 3.99
C ASN A 566 -34.03 -12.84 3.25
N TRP A 567 -34.64 -11.68 3.48
CA TRP A 567 -35.84 -11.25 2.75
C TRP A 567 -35.55 -10.79 1.32
N CYS A 568 -34.27 -10.62 0.96
CA CYS A 568 -33.85 -10.42 -0.43
C CYS A 568 -33.96 -11.71 -1.26
N GLU A 569 -33.91 -12.88 -0.62
CA GLU A 569 -34.00 -14.18 -1.30
C GLU A 569 -35.42 -14.80 -1.26
N SER A 570 -36.24 -14.41 -0.27
CA SER A 570 -37.57 -14.96 -0.09
C SER A 570 -38.66 -14.06 -0.67
N ASN A 571 -39.57 -14.66 -1.44
CA ASN A 571 -40.73 -14.01 -2.08
C ASN A 571 -41.81 -13.67 -1.02
N SER A 572 -41.42 -12.95 0.03
CA SER A 572 -42.27 -12.63 1.18
C SER A 572 -43.32 -11.58 0.79
N THR A 573 -44.49 -11.65 1.42
CA THR A 573 -45.70 -10.85 1.07
C THR A 573 -45.72 -9.46 1.72
N ILE A 574 -44.60 -9.03 2.27
CA ILE A 574 -44.46 -7.77 3.02
C ILE A 574 -43.62 -6.79 2.17
N ASN A 575 -43.95 -5.50 2.19
CA ASN A 575 -43.36 -4.43 1.35
C ASN A 575 -41.86 -4.15 1.66
N TYR A 576 -40.97 -5.13 1.58
CA TYR A 576 -39.52 -4.92 1.62
C TYR A 576 -39.00 -4.80 0.19
N THR A 577 -38.34 -3.68 -0.11
CA THR A 577 -37.63 -3.48 -1.37
C THR A 577 -36.17 -3.79 -1.16
N CYS A 578 -35.68 -4.86 -1.79
CA CYS A 578 -34.26 -5.15 -1.86
C CYS A 578 -33.74 -4.77 -3.26
N PRO A 579 -32.75 -3.88 -3.38
CA PRO A 579 -32.04 -3.71 -4.64
C PRO A 579 -31.26 -4.99 -4.99
N PRO A 580 -30.81 -5.19 -6.23
CA PRO A 580 -29.88 -6.27 -6.55
C PRO A 580 -28.57 -6.02 -5.81
N ILE A 581 -28.28 -6.80 -4.77
CA ILE A 581 -27.03 -6.70 -4.01
C ILE A 581 -26.02 -7.67 -4.61
N SER A 582 -24.80 -7.20 -4.82
CA SER A 582 -23.65 -7.97 -5.26
C SER A 582 -22.59 -7.98 -4.15
N SER A 583 -21.74 -9.00 -4.10
CA SER A 583 -20.64 -9.06 -3.13
C SER A 583 -19.61 -7.97 -3.42
N ASN A 584 -18.77 -7.64 -2.43
CA ASN A 584 -17.80 -6.55 -2.57
C ASN A 584 -16.79 -6.83 -3.70
N ILE A 585 -16.46 -8.11 -3.97
CA ILE A 585 -15.67 -8.49 -5.16
C ILE A 585 -16.36 -8.30 -6.52
N ALA A 586 -17.60 -7.84 -6.58
CA ALA A 586 -18.31 -7.59 -7.82
C ALA A 586 -17.75 -6.36 -8.56
N THR A 587 -17.72 -6.41 -9.88
CA THR A 587 -16.99 -5.41 -10.69
C THR A 587 -17.47 -3.96 -10.50
N ASP A 588 -18.72 -3.78 -10.09
CA ASP A 588 -19.35 -2.50 -9.77
C ASP A 588 -19.05 -1.97 -8.36
N LYS A 589 -18.56 -2.81 -7.44
CA LYS A 589 -18.28 -2.51 -6.02
C LYS A 589 -16.78 -2.29 -5.72
N LEU A 590 -15.90 -2.92 -6.50
CA LEU A 590 -14.43 -2.86 -6.40
C LEU A 590 -13.75 -1.47 -6.50
N LYS A 591 -14.51 -0.37 -6.56
CA LYS A 591 -13.99 1.00 -6.61
C LYS A 591 -14.37 1.83 -5.39
N THR A 592 -15.15 1.26 -4.50
CA THR A 592 -15.67 1.91 -3.30
C THR A 592 -15.33 1.04 -2.10
N ILE A 593 -15.38 1.66 -0.93
CA ILE A 593 -15.49 0.97 0.35
C ILE A 593 -16.96 1.14 0.72
N GLU A 594 -17.72 0.06 0.78
CA GLU A 594 -19.18 0.08 0.79
C GLU A 594 -19.74 0.79 2.02
N CYS A 595 -19.18 0.48 3.19
CA CYS A 595 -19.55 1.12 4.45
C CYS A 595 -18.43 0.97 5.51
N GLU A 596 -18.65 1.50 6.71
CA GLU A 596 -17.71 1.38 7.83
C GLU A 596 -17.46 -0.08 8.25
N ARG A 597 -18.39 -0.99 7.96
CA ARG A 597 -18.24 -2.43 8.22
C ARG A 597 -17.15 -3.06 7.34
N ASP A 598 -17.20 -2.79 6.03
CA ASP A 598 -16.32 -3.32 4.98
C ASP A 598 -14.82 -3.12 5.27
N LEU A 599 -14.47 -2.09 6.04
CA LEU A 599 -13.07 -1.84 6.40
C LEU A 599 -12.38 -3.00 7.13
N GLU A 600 -13.12 -3.89 7.81
CA GLU A 600 -12.51 -5.05 8.46
C GLU A 600 -11.94 -6.09 7.48
N ASP A 601 -12.26 -5.98 6.19
CA ASP A 601 -11.79 -6.81 5.09
C ASP A 601 -10.62 -6.20 4.31
N PHE A 602 -10.02 -5.15 4.88
CA PHE A 602 -8.82 -4.50 4.37
C PHE A 602 -7.63 -4.70 5.30
N ALA A 603 -6.43 -4.77 4.74
CA ALA A 603 -5.17 -4.78 5.49
C ALA A 603 -4.25 -3.63 5.08
N PRO A 604 -3.44 -3.07 6.00
CA PRO A 604 -2.50 -2.02 5.67
C PRO A 604 -1.30 -2.55 4.87
N LEU A 605 -0.87 -1.77 3.89
CA LEU A 605 0.39 -1.99 3.17
C LEU A 605 1.07 -0.64 2.96
N ALA A 606 2.36 -0.58 3.25
CA ALA A 606 3.15 0.63 3.11
C ALA A 606 4.25 0.42 2.06
N ILE A 607 4.43 1.43 1.22
CA ILE A 607 5.45 1.48 0.18
C ILE A 607 6.41 2.61 0.52
N LYS A 608 7.70 2.33 0.54
CA LYS A 608 8.74 3.34 0.78
C LYS A 608 9.73 3.37 -0.36
N ILE A 609 10.01 4.57 -0.85
CA ILE A 609 10.95 4.82 -1.95
C ILE A 609 11.95 5.87 -1.51
N GLU A 610 13.20 5.47 -1.30
CA GLU A 610 14.25 6.40 -0.89
C GLU A 610 15.31 6.59 -1.96
N GLY A 611 15.98 7.75 -1.91
CA GLY A 611 17.17 8.01 -2.71
C GLY A 611 16.93 8.61 -4.09
N LEU A 612 15.67 8.84 -4.47
CA LEU A 612 15.32 9.53 -5.72
C LEU A 612 15.10 11.03 -5.49
N PRO A 613 15.57 11.90 -6.40
CA PRO A 613 15.23 13.33 -6.36
C PRO A 613 13.73 13.54 -6.65
N ARG A 614 13.18 14.65 -6.13
CA ARG A 614 11.79 15.07 -6.39
C ARG A 614 11.74 16.34 -7.24
N ASP A 615 10.78 16.39 -8.17
CA ASP A 615 10.50 17.57 -8.99
C ASP A 615 9.84 18.69 -8.16
N GLY A 616 9.64 19.86 -8.77
CA GLY A 616 8.97 21.00 -8.11
C GLY A 616 7.52 20.77 -7.67
N ASN A 617 6.91 19.64 -8.04
CA ASN A 617 5.59 19.20 -7.61
C ASN A 617 5.65 18.03 -6.61
N GLY A 618 6.84 17.67 -6.13
CA GLY A 618 7.05 16.59 -5.18
C GLY A 618 7.04 15.18 -5.79
N ARG A 619 7.09 15.01 -7.11
CA ARG A 619 7.10 13.68 -7.75
C ARG A 619 8.51 13.14 -7.86
N PHE A 620 8.71 11.83 -7.67
CA PHE A 620 10.00 11.21 -7.92
C PHE A 620 10.43 11.38 -9.37
N THR A 621 11.70 11.74 -9.57
CA THR A 621 12.30 11.80 -10.90
C THR A 621 13.11 10.54 -11.16
N LEU A 622 12.88 9.94 -12.33
CA LEU A 622 13.57 8.75 -12.82
C LEU A 622 14.30 9.06 -14.13
N PRO A 623 15.29 8.23 -14.54
CA PRO A 623 15.89 8.36 -15.86
C PRO A 623 14.84 8.12 -16.94
N LEU A 624 15.06 8.69 -18.13
CA LEU A 624 14.12 8.53 -19.25
C LEU A 624 13.92 7.04 -19.57
N GLY A 625 12.66 6.61 -19.69
CA GLY A 625 12.31 5.22 -19.99
C GLY A 625 12.23 4.30 -18.77
N PHE A 626 12.47 4.81 -17.56
CA PHE A 626 12.24 4.05 -16.32
C PHE A 626 10.85 4.29 -15.74
N ASP A 627 10.37 3.31 -14.99
CA ASP A 627 9.05 3.30 -14.35
C ASP A 627 9.13 2.57 -13.00
N ILE A 628 8.39 3.05 -12.01
CA ILE A 628 8.18 2.32 -10.75
C ILE A 628 6.86 1.57 -10.85
N ARG A 629 6.87 0.26 -10.61
CA ARG A 629 5.72 -0.60 -10.82
C ARG A 629 5.38 -1.43 -9.60
N LEU A 630 4.08 -1.57 -9.37
CA LEU A 630 3.51 -2.54 -8.45
C LEU A 630 2.92 -3.69 -9.26
N LYS A 631 3.27 -4.92 -8.89
CA LYS A 631 2.86 -6.14 -9.56
C LYS A 631 2.30 -7.14 -8.58
N ALA A 632 1.11 -7.66 -8.86
CA ALA A 632 0.57 -8.82 -8.15
C ALA A 632 1.15 -10.09 -8.77
N LYS A 633 1.63 -11.02 -7.95
CA LYS A 633 2.08 -12.35 -8.36
C LYS A 633 1.23 -13.38 -7.63
N GLY A 634 0.58 -14.27 -8.36
CA GLY A 634 -0.16 -15.41 -7.79
C GLY A 634 -1.38 -15.05 -6.93
N LEU A 635 -1.86 -13.81 -6.98
CA LEU A 635 -3.03 -13.32 -6.23
C LEU A 635 -3.76 -12.21 -6.99
N SER A 636 -4.92 -11.78 -6.51
CA SER A 636 -5.61 -10.59 -7.01
C SER A 636 -6.03 -9.69 -5.87
N ALA A 637 -5.74 -8.40 -6.00
CA ALA A 637 -5.96 -7.41 -4.95
C ALA A 637 -6.25 -6.03 -5.54
N ASN A 638 -6.96 -5.21 -4.77
CA ASN A 638 -7.18 -3.80 -5.05
C ASN A 638 -6.57 -2.95 -3.96
N PHE A 639 -6.05 -1.79 -4.35
CA PHE A 639 -5.36 -0.87 -3.45
C PHE A 639 -6.06 0.48 -3.38
N PHE A 640 -6.18 0.99 -2.17
CA PHE A 640 -6.76 2.29 -1.84
C PHE A 640 -5.73 3.12 -1.08
N GLU A 641 -5.80 4.44 -1.26
CA GLU A 641 -5.01 5.37 -0.45
C GLU A 641 -5.40 5.23 1.02
N GLY A 642 -4.42 4.97 1.89
CA GLY A 642 -4.64 4.82 3.32
C GLY A 642 -4.62 6.17 4.04
N LYS A 643 -5.62 6.43 4.89
CA LYS A 643 -5.70 7.65 5.73
C LYS A 643 -5.06 7.49 7.11
N TRP A 644 -4.43 6.35 7.35
CA TRP A 644 -3.87 5.93 8.62
C TRP A 644 -2.45 6.46 8.87
N ILE A 645 -2.03 6.56 10.14
CA ILE A 645 -0.63 6.86 10.53
C ILE A 645 -0.02 5.62 11.17
N ALA A 646 -0.71 5.02 12.13
CA ALA A 646 -0.49 3.65 12.60
C ALA A 646 -1.31 2.69 11.73
N GLY A 647 -0.77 1.50 11.45
CA GLY A 647 -1.27 0.55 10.45
C GLY A 647 -2.76 0.27 10.53
N THR A 648 -3.37 0.35 11.71
CA THR A 648 -4.78 0.02 11.89
C THR A 648 -5.69 1.22 12.21
N ASP A 649 -5.20 2.46 12.16
CA ASP A 649 -6.01 3.65 12.50
C ASP A 649 -7.31 3.77 11.69
N TYR A 650 -7.31 3.26 10.45
CA TYR A 650 -8.49 3.25 9.58
C TYR A 650 -9.64 2.41 10.13
N LEU A 651 -9.37 1.47 11.05
CA LEU A 651 -10.38 0.67 11.76
C LEU A 651 -10.74 1.24 13.13
N TRP A 652 -9.76 1.84 13.83
CA TRP A 652 -9.88 2.10 15.26
C TRP A 652 -10.16 3.55 15.64
N VAL A 653 -9.90 4.48 14.73
CA VAL A 653 -10.01 5.92 14.97
C VAL A 653 -11.17 6.46 14.13
N GLU A 654 -12.25 6.86 14.81
CA GLU A 654 -13.52 7.21 14.18
C GLU A 654 -13.38 8.24 13.05
N ASP A 655 -12.61 9.30 13.28
CA ASP A 655 -12.36 10.35 12.28
C ASP A 655 -11.54 9.85 11.08
N VAL A 656 -10.66 8.86 11.26
CA VAL A 656 -9.84 8.28 10.18
C VAL A 656 -10.67 7.29 9.38
N MET A 657 -11.42 6.42 10.07
CA MET A 657 -12.37 5.47 9.49
C MET A 657 -13.37 6.18 8.56
N LYS A 658 -14.05 7.22 9.07
CA LYS A 658 -15.01 8.00 8.26
C LYS A 658 -14.37 8.61 7.02
N LYS A 659 -13.17 9.19 7.15
CA LYS A 659 -12.42 9.73 6.00
C LYS A 659 -11.98 8.65 5.02
N GLN A 660 -11.70 7.44 5.49
CA GLN A 660 -11.33 6.31 4.65
C GLN A 660 -12.51 5.90 3.77
N VAL A 661 -13.72 5.79 4.35
CA VAL A 661 -14.96 5.42 3.63
C VAL A 661 -15.47 6.56 2.75
N GLU A 662 -15.66 7.77 3.29
CA GLU A 662 -16.11 8.94 2.51
C GLU A 662 -15.13 9.26 1.37
N GLY A 663 -13.84 9.08 1.65
CA GLY A 663 -12.77 9.28 0.68
C GLY A 663 -12.78 8.27 -0.46
N SER A 664 -13.33 7.06 -0.30
CA SER A 664 -13.24 6.03 -1.36
C SER A 664 -13.98 6.43 -2.64
N ALA A 665 -15.05 7.24 -2.53
CA ALA A 665 -15.84 7.69 -3.68
C ALA A 665 -15.21 8.89 -4.42
N GLU A 666 -14.43 9.73 -3.73
CA GLU A 666 -13.79 10.94 -4.28
C GLU A 666 -12.27 10.78 -4.52
N ALA A 667 -11.63 9.81 -3.86
CA ALA A 667 -10.18 9.58 -3.90
C ALA A 667 -9.85 8.36 -4.77
N LEU A 668 -9.06 8.64 -5.81
CA LEU A 668 -8.17 7.73 -6.53
C LEU A 668 -8.14 6.29 -6.00
N HIS A 669 -8.97 5.43 -6.59
CA HIS A 669 -8.64 4.01 -6.64
C HIS A 669 -7.25 3.89 -7.30
N LEU A 670 -6.23 3.55 -6.51
CA LEU A 670 -4.86 3.70 -6.95
C LEU A 670 -4.50 2.63 -7.98
N LEU A 671 -4.83 1.36 -7.70
CA LEU A 671 -4.36 0.23 -8.51
C LEU A 671 -5.29 -0.99 -8.41
N GLU A 672 -5.90 -1.39 -9.53
CA GLU A 672 -6.61 -2.68 -9.66
C GLU A 672 -5.61 -3.71 -10.20
N LEU A 673 -5.31 -4.76 -9.42
CA LEU A 673 -4.43 -5.86 -9.81
C LEU A 673 -5.22 -7.18 -9.83
N ARG A 674 -6.18 -7.27 -10.76
CA ARG A 674 -7.16 -8.38 -10.82
C ARG A 674 -6.71 -9.67 -11.47
N GLU A 675 -5.58 -9.65 -12.16
CA GLU A 675 -5.03 -10.87 -12.78
C GLU A 675 -3.85 -11.35 -11.95
N SER A 676 -3.63 -12.67 -11.90
CA SER A 676 -2.56 -13.30 -11.11
C SER A 676 -1.13 -12.87 -11.47
N ASN A 677 -0.97 -11.93 -12.40
CA ASN A 677 0.28 -11.29 -12.79
C ASN A 677 0.09 -9.82 -13.22
N GLY A 678 -0.99 -9.18 -12.75
CA GLY A 678 -1.34 -7.79 -13.10
C GLY A 678 -0.29 -6.81 -12.60
N GLU A 679 -0.05 -5.73 -13.35
CA GLU A 679 0.99 -4.74 -13.06
C GLU A 679 0.51 -3.32 -13.39
N LYS A 680 0.91 -2.34 -12.57
CA LYS A 680 0.55 -0.92 -12.74
C LYS A 680 1.73 0.00 -12.43
N SER A 681 1.79 1.14 -13.12
CA SER A 681 2.76 2.21 -12.88
C SER A 681 2.35 3.08 -11.69
N LEU A 682 3.29 3.37 -10.81
CA LEU A 682 3.14 4.27 -9.67
C LEU A 682 3.48 5.73 -10.01
N LEU A 683 4.08 6.03 -11.15
CA LEU A 683 4.42 7.41 -11.55
C LEU A 683 3.18 8.31 -11.69
N GLN A 684 2.04 7.74 -12.08
CA GLN A 684 0.75 8.45 -12.14
C GLN A 684 0.16 8.75 -10.76
N HIS A 685 0.75 8.16 -9.72
CA HIS A 685 0.27 8.18 -8.36
C HIS A 685 1.31 8.75 -7.37
N ALA A 686 2.40 9.36 -7.85
CA ALA A 686 3.50 9.84 -7.00
C ALA A 686 3.08 10.84 -5.90
N GLN A 687 1.92 11.49 -6.05
CA GLN A 687 1.33 12.39 -5.05
C GLN A 687 0.91 11.72 -3.73
N ILE A 688 0.81 10.39 -3.67
CA ILE A 688 0.41 9.68 -2.45
C ILE A 688 1.56 9.51 -1.45
N PHE A 689 2.79 9.83 -1.85
CA PHE A 689 3.96 9.72 -1.01
C PHE A 689 4.12 10.98 -0.17
N ASP A 690 4.20 10.80 1.15
CA ASP A 690 4.46 11.88 2.10
C ASP A 690 5.91 12.41 2.02
N ASP A 691 6.25 13.34 2.90
CA ASP A 691 7.58 13.96 3.00
C ASP A 691 8.67 12.95 3.43
N ASP A 692 8.29 11.84 4.08
CA ASP A 692 9.18 10.74 4.46
C ASP A 692 9.35 9.71 3.32
N ASN A 693 8.75 9.98 2.15
CA ASN A 693 8.70 9.09 0.99
C ASN A 693 7.98 7.77 1.24
N ILE A 694 6.95 7.80 2.09
CA ILE A 694 6.09 6.67 2.39
C ILE A 694 4.71 6.91 1.77
N ALA A 695 4.25 5.95 0.98
CA ALA A 695 2.87 5.83 0.55
C ALA A 695 2.16 4.82 1.45
N ARG A 696 1.14 5.27 2.18
CA ARG A 696 0.29 4.43 3.01
C ARG A 696 -0.92 4.00 2.19
N THR A 697 -1.16 2.69 2.16
CA THR A 697 -2.27 2.11 1.44
C THR A 697 -3.00 1.10 2.32
N ILE A 698 -4.23 0.80 1.94
CA ILE A 698 -4.94 -0.39 2.41
C ILE A 698 -5.29 -1.22 1.18
N PHE A 699 -5.34 -2.54 1.33
CA PHE A 699 -5.69 -3.44 0.24
C PHE A 699 -6.74 -4.46 0.67
N GLU A 700 -7.58 -4.83 -0.28
CA GLU A 700 -8.54 -5.94 -0.18
C GLU A 700 -8.13 -7.07 -1.12
N GLY A 701 -8.49 -8.30 -0.74
CA GLY A 701 -8.30 -9.48 -1.58
C GLY A 701 -9.48 -9.72 -2.52
N THR A 702 -9.23 -9.76 -3.83
CA THR A 702 -10.27 -9.99 -4.86
C THR A 702 -10.15 -11.34 -5.57
N GLY A 703 -9.10 -12.12 -5.29
CA GLY A 703 -8.93 -13.47 -5.81
C GLY A 703 -7.88 -14.27 -5.05
N THR A 704 -8.17 -15.56 -4.83
CA THR A 704 -7.37 -16.45 -3.97
C THR A 704 -5.96 -16.68 -4.51
N SER A 705 -4.98 -16.75 -3.62
CA SER A 705 -3.65 -17.33 -3.87
C SER A 705 -3.61 -18.83 -3.56
N PHE A 706 -4.75 -19.50 -3.68
CA PHE A 706 -4.96 -20.90 -3.33
C PHE A 706 -5.45 -21.66 -4.55
N THR A 707 -4.88 -22.84 -4.78
CA THR A 707 -5.28 -23.71 -5.90
C THR A 707 -5.66 -25.09 -5.36
N TYR A 708 -6.22 -25.94 -6.23
CA TYR A 708 -6.47 -27.35 -5.88
C TYR A 708 -5.19 -28.09 -5.40
N ASN A 709 -4.00 -27.62 -5.80
CA ASN A 709 -2.71 -28.20 -5.42
C ASN A 709 -2.10 -27.57 -4.14
N GLY A 710 -2.82 -26.67 -3.48
CA GLY A 710 -2.37 -25.94 -2.29
C GLY A 710 -2.03 -24.47 -2.57
N LEU A 711 -1.34 -23.86 -1.60
CA LEU A 711 -0.89 -22.46 -1.64
C LEU A 711 0.09 -22.22 -2.81
N VAL A 712 -0.01 -21.04 -3.42
CA VAL A 712 0.99 -20.55 -4.37
C VAL A 712 2.20 -20.05 -3.59
N GLU A 713 3.34 -20.78 -3.66
CA GLU A 713 4.53 -20.53 -2.83
C GLU A 713 5.15 -19.13 -3.04
N ASP A 714 5.00 -18.54 -4.22
CA ASP A 714 5.54 -17.21 -4.57
C ASP A 714 4.43 -16.15 -4.73
N ALA A 715 3.31 -16.30 -4.02
CA ALA A 715 2.26 -15.28 -4.03
C ALA A 715 2.67 -14.01 -3.27
N GLY A 716 2.32 -12.84 -3.80
CA GLY A 716 2.63 -11.57 -3.15
C GLY A 716 2.51 -10.35 -4.06
N ILE A 717 2.89 -9.21 -3.50
CA ILE A 717 2.99 -7.94 -4.20
C ILE A 717 4.46 -7.58 -4.34
N GLU A 718 4.88 -7.27 -5.56
CA GLU A 718 6.25 -6.87 -5.88
C GLU A 718 6.26 -5.40 -6.30
N LEU A 719 7.11 -4.62 -5.65
CA LEU A 719 7.46 -3.27 -6.02
C LEU A 719 8.77 -3.32 -6.80
N SER A 720 8.84 -2.69 -7.97
CA SER A 720 10.04 -2.75 -8.82
C SER A 720 10.30 -1.44 -9.55
N ILE A 721 11.57 -1.15 -9.82
CA ILE A 721 11.97 -0.19 -10.85
C ILE A 721 12.33 -0.96 -12.11
N VAL A 722 11.66 -0.64 -13.21
CA VAL A 722 11.87 -1.28 -14.51
C VAL A 722 12.30 -0.27 -15.56
N ASN A 723 13.10 -0.72 -16.52
CA ASN A 723 13.44 0.08 -17.71
C ASN A 723 12.37 -0.05 -18.82
N SER A 724 12.63 0.58 -19.96
CA SER A 724 11.74 0.60 -21.13
C SER A 724 11.50 -0.78 -21.75
N GLU A 725 12.43 -1.72 -21.52
CA GLU A 725 12.33 -3.13 -21.93
C GLU A 725 11.64 -4.03 -20.87
N LYS A 726 11.15 -3.44 -19.76
CA LYS A 726 10.61 -4.12 -18.57
C LYS A 726 11.61 -5.01 -17.83
N LYS A 727 12.91 -4.76 -17.98
CA LYS A 727 13.93 -5.40 -17.15
C LYS A 727 13.90 -4.75 -15.77
N VAL A 728 13.79 -5.57 -14.73
CA VAL A 728 13.85 -5.13 -13.33
C VAL A 728 15.28 -4.73 -12.99
N LEU A 729 15.46 -3.52 -12.49
CA LEU A 729 16.71 -3.03 -11.92
C LEU A 729 16.81 -3.39 -10.44
N LEU A 730 15.73 -3.13 -9.69
CA LEU A 730 15.59 -3.39 -8.26
C LEU A 730 14.14 -3.78 -8.00
N SER A 731 13.91 -4.74 -7.11
CA SER A 731 12.58 -5.02 -6.57
C SER A 731 12.62 -5.39 -5.10
N ASP A 732 11.49 -5.15 -4.43
CA ASP A 732 11.18 -5.68 -3.10
C ASP A 732 9.79 -6.32 -3.13
N LYS A 733 9.54 -7.28 -2.23
CA LYS A 733 8.33 -8.10 -2.28
C LYS A 733 7.74 -8.35 -0.89
N ALA A 734 6.45 -8.09 -0.78
CA ALA A 734 5.62 -8.58 0.31
C ALA A 734 5.00 -9.92 -0.11
N TYR A 735 5.37 -11.01 0.57
CA TYR A 735 4.78 -12.32 0.40
C TYR A 735 3.41 -12.34 1.08
N ILE A 736 2.35 -12.49 0.28
CA ILE A 736 0.97 -12.40 0.72
C ILE A 736 0.20 -13.61 0.22
N GLN A 737 -0.61 -14.19 1.11
CA GLN A 737 -1.50 -15.30 0.81
C GLN A 737 -2.94 -14.90 1.11
N LEU A 738 -3.78 -14.95 0.07
CA LEU A 738 -5.19 -14.61 0.12
C LEU A 738 -6.05 -15.86 -0.02
N MET A 739 -6.99 -16.06 0.90
CA MET A 739 -7.84 -17.25 0.98
C MET A 739 -9.25 -16.88 1.44
N GLU A 740 -10.25 -17.67 1.07
CA GLU A 740 -11.60 -17.53 1.62
C GLU A 740 -11.60 -17.75 3.14
N LEU A 741 -12.46 -17.03 3.87
CA LEU A 741 -12.45 -16.96 5.33
C LEU A 741 -12.65 -18.32 6.02
N LYS A 742 -13.44 -19.21 5.42
CA LYS A 742 -13.62 -20.62 5.87
C LYS A 742 -12.32 -21.42 6.05
N HIS A 743 -11.21 -20.99 5.46
CA HIS A 743 -9.91 -21.64 5.63
C HIS A 743 -9.18 -21.24 6.92
N TYR A 744 -9.65 -20.19 7.61
CA TYR A 744 -9.02 -19.64 8.80
C TYR A 744 -9.50 -20.26 10.11
N TYR A 745 -10.62 -20.99 10.09
CA TYR A 745 -11.23 -21.58 11.29
C TYR A 745 -11.74 -23.02 11.08
N ASN A 746 -12.04 -23.71 12.17
CA ASN A 746 -12.69 -25.01 12.11
C ASN A 746 -14.20 -24.86 12.22
N HIS A 747 -14.98 -25.50 11.35
CA HIS A 747 -16.44 -25.53 11.47
C HIS A 747 -16.91 -26.93 11.85
N TYR A 748 -17.21 -27.14 13.12
CA TYR A 748 -17.84 -28.35 13.61
C TYR A 748 -19.36 -28.19 13.60
N SER A 749 -20.08 -29.21 13.14
CA SER A 749 -21.53 -29.22 13.12
C SER A 749 -22.11 -30.54 13.61
N VAL A 750 -23.21 -30.44 14.36
CA VAL A 750 -24.11 -31.56 14.66
C VAL A 750 -25.36 -31.52 13.77
N GLY A 751 -25.32 -30.78 12.67
CA GLY A 751 -26.39 -30.76 11.67
C GLY A 751 -26.54 -29.39 11.01
N THR A 752 -26.71 -29.42 9.69
CA THR A 752 -26.85 -28.22 8.84
C THR A 752 -28.32 -27.86 8.54
N GLY A 753 -29.27 -28.74 8.89
CA GLY A 753 -30.70 -28.57 8.60
C GLY A 753 -31.45 -27.63 9.55
N TYR A 754 -32.70 -27.32 9.18
CA TYR A 754 -33.66 -26.56 10.00
C TYR A 754 -34.44 -27.48 10.92
N MET A 755 -34.42 -27.24 12.23
CA MET A 755 -35.08 -28.09 13.24
C MET A 755 -34.81 -29.60 13.04
N ALA A 756 -33.62 -29.94 12.54
CA ALA A 756 -33.21 -31.34 12.41
C ALA A 756 -32.81 -31.87 13.80
N GLU A 757 -33.07 -33.16 14.04
CA GLU A 757 -32.49 -33.83 15.21
C GLU A 757 -30.96 -33.73 15.12
N PRO A 758 -30.28 -33.21 16.16
CA PRO A 758 -28.84 -33.09 16.16
C PRO A 758 -28.17 -34.45 16.07
N GLU A 759 -27.12 -34.53 15.26
CA GLU A 759 -26.22 -35.67 15.24
C GLU A 759 -25.52 -35.82 16.59
N THR A 760 -25.25 -37.06 16.98
CA THR A 760 -24.64 -37.37 18.28
C THR A 760 -23.15 -37.01 18.35
N THR A 761 -22.51 -36.80 17.21
CA THR A 761 -21.09 -36.49 17.03
C THR A 761 -20.96 -35.23 16.18
N ALA A 762 -20.07 -34.32 16.57
CA ALA A 762 -19.77 -33.13 15.77
C ALA A 762 -18.77 -33.48 14.67
N GLU A 763 -19.11 -33.20 13.41
CA GLU A 763 -18.23 -33.41 12.26
C GLU A 763 -17.72 -32.07 11.73
N ASN A 764 -16.49 -32.06 11.20
CA ASN A 764 -15.95 -30.87 10.55
C ASN A 764 -16.53 -30.73 9.14
N VAL A 765 -17.28 -29.65 8.89
CA VAL A 765 -18.02 -29.44 7.63
C VAL A 765 -17.10 -29.03 6.48
N HIS A 766 -15.87 -28.59 6.76
CA HIS A 766 -14.89 -28.19 5.74
C HIS A 766 -13.95 -29.33 5.31
N GLU A 767 -14.22 -30.59 5.66
CA GLU A 767 -13.31 -31.72 5.37
C GLU A 767 -13.32 -32.09 3.86
N TYR A 768 -12.35 -31.59 3.11
CA TYR A 768 -12.06 -32.07 1.75
C TYR A 768 -11.36 -33.44 1.80
N PRO A 769 -11.67 -34.38 0.89
CA PRO A 769 -11.18 -35.76 0.94
C PRO A 769 -9.67 -35.95 0.67
N THR A 770 -8.87 -34.88 0.52
CA THR A 770 -7.44 -35.02 0.11
C THR A 770 -6.38 -34.15 0.80
N SER A 771 -6.64 -33.23 1.76
CA SER A 771 -5.50 -32.59 2.46
C SER A 771 -5.80 -31.87 3.78
N ASN A 772 -4.97 -32.18 4.80
CA ASN A 772 -4.88 -31.63 6.16
C ASN A 772 -4.54 -30.13 6.29
N TYR A 773 -5.03 -29.24 5.43
CA TYR A 773 -4.62 -27.83 5.50
C TYR A 773 -5.76 -26.89 5.86
N ILE A 774 -5.92 -26.66 7.16
CA ILE A 774 -6.59 -25.47 7.70
C ILE A 774 -5.47 -24.45 7.87
N TYR A 775 -5.37 -23.52 6.93
CA TYR A 775 -4.33 -22.50 6.88
C TYR A 775 -4.75 -21.34 7.77
N MET A 776 -4.49 -21.51 9.06
CA MET A 776 -4.78 -20.51 10.06
C MET A 776 -3.94 -19.24 9.83
N PRO A 777 -4.41 -18.06 10.32
CA PRO A 777 -3.68 -16.80 10.17
C PRO A 777 -2.36 -16.81 10.95
N ILE A 778 -2.18 -17.83 11.80
CA ILE A 778 -1.01 -18.05 12.63
C ILE A 778 0.03 -18.80 11.80
N PHE A 779 1.26 -18.32 11.87
CA PHE A 779 2.45 -18.94 11.32
C PHE A 779 2.40 -20.46 11.50
N LYS A 780 2.81 -21.19 10.47
CA LYS A 780 2.88 -22.66 10.50
C LYS A 780 3.64 -23.18 11.73
N ASP A 781 4.47 -22.33 12.34
CA ASP A 781 5.43 -22.64 13.39
C ASP A 781 5.15 -21.95 14.75
N GLU A 782 4.04 -21.21 14.94
CA GLU A 782 3.63 -20.74 16.27
C GLU A 782 2.43 -21.54 16.80
N PRO A 783 2.66 -22.59 17.61
CA PRO A 783 1.56 -23.26 18.31
C PRO A 783 1.05 -22.33 19.42
N THR A 784 -0.08 -21.66 19.19
CA THR A 784 -0.84 -21.15 20.33
C THR A 784 -1.50 -22.32 21.02
N GLU A 785 -1.32 -22.41 22.34
CA GLU A 785 -2.02 -23.36 23.19
C GLU A 785 -3.53 -23.03 23.29
N ASP A 786 -3.90 -21.80 22.94
CA ASP A 786 -5.26 -21.25 23.01
C ASP A 786 -6.12 -21.60 21.79
N TYR A 787 -7.34 -22.06 22.08
CA TYR A 787 -8.39 -22.37 21.13
C TYR A 787 -9.73 -21.81 21.60
N LEU A 788 -10.32 -20.88 20.86
CA LEU A 788 -11.64 -20.33 21.12
C LEU A 788 -12.68 -21.04 20.25
N LEU A 789 -13.67 -21.67 20.89
CA LEU A 789 -14.80 -22.29 20.22
C LEU A 789 -16.07 -21.44 20.43
N PHE A 790 -16.58 -20.87 19.36
CA PHE A 790 -17.81 -20.09 19.32
C PHE A 790 -19.04 -20.97 19.06
N VAL A 791 -20.11 -20.75 19.80
CA VAL A 791 -21.42 -21.39 19.64
C VAL A 791 -22.48 -20.33 19.36
N HIS A 792 -23.07 -20.38 18.17
CA HIS A 792 -24.07 -19.41 17.73
C HIS A 792 -25.40 -19.50 18.50
N GLY A 793 -26.23 -18.47 18.36
CA GLY A 793 -27.53 -18.32 19.00
C GLY A 793 -28.68 -19.07 18.32
N TRP A 794 -29.91 -18.69 18.66
CA TRP A 794 -31.15 -19.26 18.13
C TRP A 794 -31.74 -18.42 17.00
N ARG A 795 -32.64 -19.01 16.20
CA ARG A 795 -33.36 -18.36 15.10
C ARG A 795 -32.46 -17.89 13.97
N MET A 796 -31.51 -18.75 13.59
CA MET A 796 -30.53 -18.47 12.54
C MET A 796 -30.67 -19.46 11.38
N LEU A 797 -30.56 -18.97 10.15
CA LEU A 797 -30.34 -19.79 8.97
C LEU A 797 -28.94 -20.39 8.99
N TYR A 798 -28.69 -21.41 8.14
CA TYR A 798 -27.39 -22.07 8.14
C TYR A 798 -26.23 -21.11 7.82
N HIS A 799 -26.41 -20.22 6.84
CA HIS A 799 -25.38 -19.23 6.50
C HIS A 799 -25.22 -18.18 7.61
N GLU A 800 -26.29 -17.67 8.23
CA GLU A 800 -26.18 -16.71 9.34
C GLU A 800 -25.30 -17.21 10.50
N ARG A 801 -25.29 -18.54 10.74
CA ARG A 801 -24.42 -19.17 11.76
C ARG A 801 -22.94 -19.06 11.42
N ILE A 802 -22.63 -19.12 10.12
CA ILE A 802 -21.29 -18.98 9.54
C ILE A 802 -20.92 -17.49 9.57
N ASP A 803 -21.80 -16.62 9.08
CA ASP A 803 -21.59 -15.16 9.03
C ASP A 803 -21.25 -14.61 10.43
N PHE A 804 -21.98 -15.00 11.48
CA PHE A 804 -21.67 -14.57 12.86
C PHE A 804 -20.31 -15.09 13.35
N ALA A 805 -19.91 -16.29 12.94
CA ALA A 805 -18.62 -16.85 13.34
C ALA A 805 -17.47 -16.17 12.60
N GLU A 806 -17.69 -15.83 11.33
CA GLU A 806 -16.75 -15.12 10.47
C GLU A 806 -16.56 -13.69 10.97
N THR A 807 -17.64 -12.97 11.23
CA THR A 807 -17.61 -11.69 11.96
C THR A 807 -16.84 -11.81 13.29
N ALA A 808 -17.14 -12.81 14.12
CA ALA A 808 -16.43 -13.01 15.39
C ALA A 808 -14.92 -13.20 15.18
N PHE A 809 -14.55 -14.00 14.18
CA PHE A 809 -13.16 -14.24 13.83
C PHE A 809 -12.45 -12.96 13.36
N LYS A 810 -13.03 -12.21 12.41
CA LYS A 810 -12.46 -10.95 11.90
C LYS A 810 -12.22 -9.96 13.05
N ARG A 811 -13.21 -9.80 13.94
CA ARG A 811 -13.14 -8.87 15.06
C ARG A 811 -12.14 -9.29 16.13
N LEU A 812 -12.01 -10.59 16.40
CA LEU A 812 -10.95 -11.12 17.28
C LEU A 812 -9.57 -10.94 16.67
N TYR A 813 -9.44 -11.18 15.35
CA TYR A 813 -8.20 -10.99 14.60
C TYR A 813 -7.70 -9.55 14.75
N TRP A 814 -8.58 -8.58 14.51
CA TRP A 814 -8.23 -7.17 14.68
C TRP A 814 -7.98 -6.81 16.15
N SER A 815 -8.72 -7.42 17.09
CA SER A 815 -8.50 -7.22 18.54
C SER A 815 -7.20 -7.83 19.09
N GLY A 816 -6.31 -8.34 18.23
CA GLY A 816 -5.01 -8.88 18.62
C GLY A 816 -5.05 -10.33 19.11
N TYR A 817 -6.17 -11.05 18.93
CA TYR A 817 -6.23 -12.47 19.25
C TYR A 817 -5.30 -13.25 18.29
N LYS A 818 -4.37 -14.00 18.88
CA LYS A 818 -3.39 -14.83 18.17
C LYS A 818 -3.71 -16.33 18.26
N GLY A 819 -4.75 -16.73 19.01
CA GLY A 819 -5.12 -18.11 19.20
C GLY A 819 -5.94 -18.70 18.04
N ARG A 820 -6.24 -20.00 18.11
CA ARG A 820 -7.07 -20.68 17.10
C ARG A 820 -8.55 -20.41 17.32
N PHE A 821 -9.33 -20.46 16.25
CA PHE A 821 -10.78 -20.22 16.28
C PHE A 821 -11.55 -21.41 15.67
N GLY A 822 -12.72 -21.66 16.22
CA GLY A 822 -13.67 -22.61 15.67
C GLY A 822 -15.12 -22.20 15.90
N LEU A 823 -15.99 -22.63 14.99
CA LEU A 823 -17.43 -22.59 15.10
C LEU A 823 -17.94 -23.99 15.48
N PHE A 824 -18.74 -24.08 16.53
CA PHE A 824 -19.65 -25.20 16.74
C PHE A 824 -21.07 -24.77 16.36
N SER A 825 -21.60 -25.37 15.31
CA SER A 825 -22.95 -25.09 14.80
C SER A 825 -23.94 -26.20 15.13
N TRP A 826 -25.18 -25.80 15.40
CA TRP A 826 -26.28 -26.69 15.74
C TRP A 826 -27.56 -26.31 14.96
N PRO A 827 -28.42 -27.28 14.63
CA PRO A 827 -29.69 -27.01 13.95
C PRO A 827 -30.58 -26.05 14.76
N THR A 828 -30.93 -24.91 14.17
CA THR A 828 -31.91 -23.98 14.71
C THR A 828 -33.17 -23.99 13.86
N GLY A 829 -34.29 -23.71 14.51
CA GLY A 829 -35.50 -23.32 13.79
C GLY A 829 -35.41 -21.89 13.30
N TRP A 830 -36.12 -21.57 12.22
CA TRP A 830 -36.19 -20.23 11.66
C TRP A 830 -37.61 -19.91 11.16
N PHE A 831 -38.02 -18.65 11.33
CA PHE A 831 -39.28 -18.12 10.83
C PHE A 831 -39.24 -16.60 10.75
N ASP A 832 -40.02 -16.01 9.84
CA ASP A 832 -40.18 -14.56 9.73
C ASP A 832 -40.72 -13.99 11.05
N LYS A 833 -39.91 -13.14 11.69
CA LYS A 833 -40.36 -12.34 12.83
C LYS A 833 -40.97 -11.06 12.23
N PRO A 834 -42.20 -10.67 12.61
CA PRO A 834 -42.73 -9.37 12.18
C PRO A 834 -41.73 -8.29 12.60
N PRO A 835 -41.26 -7.41 11.71
CA PRO A 835 -40.20 -6.45 12.04
C PRO A 835 -40.61 -5.39 13.06
N HIS A 836 -41.85 -5.39 13.55
CA HIS A 836 -42.38 -4.35 14.42
C HIS A 836 -42.84 -4.86 15.79
N LEU A 837 -42.05 -5.72 16.46
CA LEU A 837 -42.08 -5.75 17.93
C LEU A 837 -41.26 -4.58 18.49
N TYR A 838 -41.42 -3.39 17.91
CA TYR A 838 -40.83 -2.15 18.39
C TYR A 838 -41.60 -1.75 19.65
N TYR A 839 -40.86 -1.39 20.69
CA TYR A 839 -41.41 -0.79 21.89
C TYR A 839 -41.90 0.63 21.54
N ASP A 840 -42.99 0.75 20.80
CA ASP A 840 -43.66 2.03 20.63
C ASP A 840 -44.58 2.23 21.83
N GLU A 841 -44.14 3.05 22.79
CA GLU A 841 -44.95 3.44 23.95
C GLU A 841 -46.33 4.00 23.57
N SER A 842 -46.51 4.52 22.34
CA SER A 842 -47.81 5.00 21.85
C SER A 842 -48.80 3.88 21.50
N ILE A 843 -48.35 2.66 21.21
CA ILE A 843 -49.22 1.50 20.93
C ILE A 843 -49.80 0.94 22.25
N TRP A 844 -49.07 1.10 23.36
CA TRP A 844 -49.48 0.62 24.67
C TRP A 844 -50.56 1.46 25.36
N GLN A 845 -50.89 2.66 24.86
CA GLN A 845 -51.96 3.46 25.43
C GLN A 845 -53.36 3.04 24.95
N ASP A 846 -53.51 2.47 23.74
CA ASP A 846 -54.84 2.26 23.15
C ASP A 846 -55.12 0.85 22.55
N SER A 847 -54.15 -0.03 22.31
CA SER A 847 -54.41 -1.35 21.67
C SER A 847 -53.53 -2.54 22.14
N TRP A 848 -53.47 -2.75 23.46
CA TRP A 848 -52.79 -3.88 24.13
C TRP A 848 -53.06 -5.29 23.53
N SER A 849 -54.23 -5.53 22.92
CA SER A 849 -54.60 -6.84 22.38
C SER A 849 -53.83 -7.20 21.10
N GLU A 850 -53.49 -6.23 20.24
CA GLU A 850 -52.88 -6.49 18.93
C GLU A 850 -51.39 -6.86 19.04
N SER A 851 -50.64 -6.20 19.94
CA SER A 851 -49.23 -6.52 20.20
C SER A 851 -49.06 -7.87 20.90
N PHE A 852 -49.96 -8.22 21.82
CA PHE A 852 -49.97 -9.52 22.48
C PHE A 852 -50.33 -10.65 21.50
N ASP A 853 -51.34 -10.45 20.65
CA ASP A 853 -51.70 -11.42 19.60
C ASP A 853 -50.56 -11.66 18.61
N LEU A 854 -49.74 -10.64 18.30
CA LEU A 854 -48.58 -10.79 17.43
C LEU A 854 -47.47 -11.64 18.07
N ILE A 855 -47.02 -11.31 19.30
CA ILE A 855 -46.00 -12.09 20.03
C ILE A 855 -46.47 -13.53 20.27
N TYR A 856 -47.70 -13.68 20.73
CA TYR A 856 -48.28 -14.97 21.07
C TYR A 856 -48.48 -15.85 19.83
N ASN A 857 -49.05 -15.33 18.74
CA ASN A 857 -49.35 -16.13 17.56
C ASN A 857 -48.14 -16.34 16.62
N HIS A 858 -47.18 -15.41 16.53
CA HIS A 858 -46.05 -15.52 15.59
C HIS A 858 -44.76 -16.05 16.23
N VAL A 859 -44.56 -15.92 17.54
CA VAL A 859 -43.31 -16.31 18.21
C VAL A 859 -43.53 -17.49 19.17
N LEU A 860 -44.54 -17.42 20.04
CA LEU A 860 -44.78 -18.48 21.04
C LEU A 860 -45.50 -19.72 20.46
N LYS A 861 -46.46 -19.54 19.53
CA LYS A 861 -47.17 -20.66 18.88
C LYS A 861 -46.48 -21.25 17.64
N HIS A 862 -45.39 -20.64 17.17
CA HIS A 862 -44.72 -21.15 15.98
C HIS A 862 -44.19 -22.57 16.22
N LEU A 863 -44.26 -23.46 15.22
CA LEU A 863 -43.76 -24.84 15.39
C LEU A 863 -42.25 -24.89 15.68
N GLN A 864 -41.54 -23.83 15.29
CA GLN A 864 -40.12 -23.62 15.50
C GLN A 864 -39.87 -22.60 16.64
N ASN A 865 -40.73 -22.62 17.68
CA ASN A 865 -40.67 -21.70 18.81
C ASN A 865 -39.49 -21.96 19.75
N TYR A 866 -39.41 -21.11 20.79
CA TYR A 866 -38.44 -21.19 21.87
C TYR A 866 -38.30 -22.59 22.50
N GLY A 867 -39.41 -23.25 22.84
CA GLY A 867 -39.37 -24.54 23.55
C GLY A 867 -38.82 -25.67 22.69
N ALA A 868 -39.20 -25.72 21.42
CA ALA A 868 -38.65 -26.70 20.48
C ALA A 868 -37.14 -26.46 20.25
N SER A 869 -36.70 -25.21 20.30
CA SER A 869 -35.30 -24.85 20.07
C SER A 869 -34.42 -25.06 21.31
N GLU A 870 -34.96 -24.89 22.51
CA GLU A 870 -34.29 -25.30 23.75
C GLU A 870 -34.04 -26.82 23.77
N TYR A 871 -35.01 -27.62 23.31
CA TYR A 871 -34.80 -29.07 23.17
C TYR A 871 -33.62 -29.38 22.25
N VAL A 872 -33.62 -28.82 21.03
CA VAL A 872 -32.55 -29.05 20.06
C VAL A 872 -31.20 -28.58 20.62
N ALA A 873 -31.13 -27.40 21.25
CA ALA A 873 -29.91 -26.89 21.87
C ALA A 873 -29.37 -27.83 22.97
N ARG A 874 -30.24 -28.39 23.82
CA ARG A 874 -29.82 -29.33 24.86
C ARG A 874 -29.30 -30.64 24.27
N THR A 875 -29.98 -31.17 23.25
CA THR A 875 -29.55 -32.38 22.54
C THR A 875 -28.20 -32.17 21.84
N SER A 876 -27.98 -31.01 21.23
CA SER A 876 -26.70 -30.62 20.62
C SER A 876 -25.53 -30.57 21.60
N GLY A 877 -25.80 -30.31 22.89
CA GLY A 877 -24.78 -30.36 23.94
C GLY A 877 -24.08 -31.73 24.05
N GLY A 878 -24.73 -32.82 23.62
CA GLY A 878 -24.12 -34.14 23.52
C GLY A 878 -22.92 -34.17 22.56
N GLY A 879 -23.11 -33.71 21.32
CA GLY A 879 -22.02 -33.67 20.32
C GLY A 879 -20.91 -32.69 20.71
N LEU A 880 -21.26 -31.54 21.31
CA LEU A 880 -20.26 -30.60 21.82
C LEU A 880 -19.44 -31.20 22.97
N SER A 881 -20.07 -31.92 23.91
CA SER A 881 -19.37 -32.58 25.02
C SER A 881 -18.31 -33.57 24.55
N GLN A 882 -18.59 -34.29 23.46
CA GLN A 882 -17.62 -35.18 22.85
C GLN A 882 -16.47 -34.40 22.23
N LEU A 883 -16.76 -33.33 21.48
CA LEU A 883 -15.76 -32.51 20.82
C LEU A 883 -14.77 -31.87 21.81
N ILE A 884 -15.30 -31.22 22.85
CA ILE A 884 -14.48 -30.51 23.85
C ILE A 884 -13.96 -31.42 24.95
N GLY A 885 -14.55 -32.60 25.20
CA GLY A 885 -14.09 -33.57 26.20
C GLY A 885 -12.92 -34.40 25.69
N SER A 886 -13.20 -35.65 25.30
CA SER A 886 -12.19 -36.59 24.76
C SER A 886 -11.96 -36.47 23.24
N GLY A 887 -12.68 -35.58 22.57
CA GLY A 887 -12.61 -35.36 21.12
C GLY A 887 -11.42 -34.50 20.68
N ILE A 888 -11.41 -34.16 19.39
CA ILE A 888 -10.25 -33.54 18.75
C ILE A 888 -9.88 -32.18 19.37
N VAL A 889 -10.84 -31.36 19.77
CA VAL A 889 -10.53 -30.05 20.39
C VAL A 889 -9.95 -30.25 21.78
N GLY A 890 -10.63 -31.01 22.64
CA GLY A 890 -10.21 -31.24 24.02
C GLY A 890 -8.89 -32.01 24.17
N SER A 891 -8.52 -32.81 23.17
CA SER A 891 -7.25 -33.57 23.15
C SER A 891 -6.11 -32.86 22.44
N THR A 892 -6.38 -31.91 21.55
CA THR A 892 -5.34 -31.21 20.77
C THR A 892 -4.84 -29.96 21.46
N TYR A 893 -5.71 -29.21 22.16
CA TYR A 893 -5.39 -27.87 22.68
C TYR A 893 -5.28 -27.86 24.19
N ALA A 894 -4.29 -27.12 24.70
CA ALA A 894 -3.99 -27.04 26.12
C ALA A 894 -4.81 -25.95 26.84
N ASN A 895 -5.31 -24.94 26.14
CA ASN A 895 -6.20 -23.91 26.68
C ASN A 895 -7.44 -23.80 25.78
N VAL A 896 -8.58 -24.28 26.26
CA VAL A 896 -9.85 -24.18 25.51
C VAL A 896 -10.67 -23.05 26.11
N HIS A 897 -11.11 -22.13 25.26
CA HIS A 897 -12.00 -21.03 25.62
C HIS A 897 -13.33 -21.24 24.89
N LEU A 898 -14.41 -21.01 25.61
CA LEU A 898 -15.77 -21.20 25.11
C LEU A 898 -16.45 -19.84 25.01
N MET A 899 -17.12 -19.56 23.91
CA MET A 899 -17.92 -18.36 23.72
C MET A 899 -19.28 -18.76 23.16
N ALA A 900 -20.37 -18.30 23.78
CA ALA A 900 -21.70 -18.58 23.29
C ALA A 900 -22.58 -17.34 23.27
N HIS A 901 -23.32 -17.18 22.19
CA HIS A 901 -24.39 -16.18 22.07
C HIS A 901 -25.75 -16.80 22.39
N SER A 902 -26.62 -16.07 23.10
CA SER A 902 -28.03 -16.40 23.27
C SER A 902 -28.25 -17.86 23.73
N MET A 903 -29.07 -18.66 23.02
CA MET A 903 -29.30 -20.08 23.32
C MET A 903 -28.10 -21.01 23.09
N GLY A 904 -27.04 -20.56 22.41
CA GLY A 904 -25.77 -21.32 22.36
C GLY A 904 -25.23 -21.62 23.76
N ASN A 905 -25.59 -20.77 24.74
CA ASN A 905 -25.24 -20.97 26.14
C ASN A 905 -25.91 -22.21 26.75
N ILE A 906 -27.08 -22.62 26.23
CA ILE A 906 -27.75 -23.88 26.63
C ILE A 906 -26.90 -25.06 26.16
N VAL A 907 -26.45 -25.05 24.91
CA VAL A 907 -25.57 -26.08 24.32
C VAL A 907 -24.31 -26.25 25.16
N ILE A 908 -23.63 -25.15 25.49
CA ILE A 908 -22.41 -25.16 26.32
C ILE A 908 -22.72 -25.66 27.73
N SER A 909 -23.80 -25.20 28.35
CA SER A 909 -24.15 -25.64 29.70
C SER A 909 -24.45 -27.13 29.80
N GLU A 910 -25.10 -27.72 28.80
CA GLU A 910 -25.33 -29.17 28.72
C GLU A 910 -24.04 -29.93 28.40
N ALA A 911 -23.18 -29.39 27.53
CA ALA A 911 -21.90 -30.00 27.21
C ALA A 911 -21.00 -30.08 28.44
N LEU A 912 -20.88 -28.96 29.17
CA LEU A 912 -20.11 -28.89 30.42
C LEU A 912 -20.71 -29.83 31.48
N LYS A 913 -22.03 -29.86 31.65
CA LYS A 913 -22.71 -30.82 32.53
C LYS A 913 -22.27 -32.27 32.22
N LYS A 914 -22.22 -32.66 30.95
CA LYS A 914 -21.86 -34.03 30.52
C LYS A 914 -20.39 -34.35 30.74
N VAL A 915 -19.49 -33.44 30.38
CA VAL A 915 -18.03 -33.57 30.63
C VAL A 915 -17.75 -33.74 32.13
N LEU A 916 -18.48 -33.03 32.98
CA LEU A 916 -18.32 -33.08 34.43
C LEU A 916 -18.82 -34.39 35.06
N ILE A 917 -19.83 -35.03 34.47
CA ILE A 917 -20.38 -36.30 34.97
C ILE A 917 -19.47 -37.48 34.60
N SER A 918 -18.77 -37.42 33.45
CA SER A 918 -18.01 -38.57 32.94
C SER A 918 -16.70 -38.84 33.69
N ASN A 919 -16.22 -37.93 34.56
CA ASN A 919 -14.87 -37.98 35.15
C ASN A 919 -13.76 -38.14 34.10
N ASP A 920 -14.05 -37.87 32.82
CA ASP A 920 -13.02 -37.84 31.78
C ASP A 920 -12.01 -36.76 32.15
N SER A 921 -10.73 -37.06 31.94
CA SER A 921 -9.63 -36.13 32.12
C SER A 921 -9.98 -34.79 31.49
N ASN A 922 -10.32 -33.84 32.37
CA ASN A 922 -10.90 -32.53 32.14
C ASN A 922 -10.27 -31.85 30.92
N PRO A 923 -11.04 -31.49 29.87
CA PRO A 923 -10.51 -30.54 28.92
C PRO A 923 -10.13 -29.29 29.69
N GLN A 924 -8.96 -28.74 29.37
CA GLN A 924 -8.44 -27.57 30.05
C GLN A 924 -9.21 -26.31 29.62
N ILE A 925 -10.52 -26.31 29.87
CA ILE A 925 -11.41 -25.19 29.62
C ILE A 925 -10.97 -24.11 30.60
N LYS A 926 -10.45 -23.00 30.08
CA LYS A 926 -9.92 -21.90 30.88
C LYS A 926 -10.93 -20.79 31.05
N THR A 927 -11.68 -20.47 29.99
CA THR A 927 -12.61 -19.34 29.99
C THR A 927 -13.95 -19.75 29.38
N TYR A 928 -15.05 -19.27 29.96
CA TYR A 928 -16.37 -19.29 29.35
C TYR A 928 -16.94 -17.86 29.29
N LEU A 929 -17.08 -17.36 28.07
CA LEU A 929 -17.62 -16.06 27.71
C LEU A 929 -19.10 -16.24 27.32
N ALA A 930 -20.00 -15.85 28.21
CA ALA A 930 -21.44 -15.96 28.03
C ALA A 930 -21.99 -14.62 27.50
N LEU A 931 -22.38 -14.59 26.23
CA LEU A 931 -22.88 -13.38 25.55
C LEU A 931 -24.41 -13.42 25.46
N GLN A 932 -25.07 -12.39 26.00
CA GLN A 932 -26.52 -12.23 26.01
C GLN A 932 -27.24 -13.54 26.37
N SER A 933 -26.74 -14.18 27.43
CA SER A 933 -26.92 -15.59 27.71
C SER A 933 -28.37 -16.00 28.03
N ALA A 934 -28.93 -16.93 27.23
CA ALA A 934 -30.25 -17.51 27.45
C ALA A 934 -30.17 -18.88 28.16
N LEU A 935 -29.57 -18.93 29.35
CA LEU A 935 -29.44 -20.19 30.10
C LEU A 935 -30.80 -20.74 30.54
N SER A 936 -30.94 -22.06 30.44
CA SER A 936 -32.14 -22.77 30.88
C SER A 936 -32.18 -23.06 32.38
N ALA A 937 -33.40 -23.23 32.89
CA ALA A 937 -33.66 -23.86 34.18
C ALA A 937 -32.95 -25.22 34.29
N GLY A 938 -32.06 -25.35 35.26
CA GLY A 938 -31.28 -26.58 35.49
C GLY A 938 -29.92 -26.66 34.78
N ALA A 939 -29.44 -25.58 34.14
CA ALA A 939 -28.08 -25.50 33.60
C ALA A 939 -27.03 -26.01 34.61
N PHE A 940 -26.01 -26.73 34.14
CA PHE A 940 -24.92 -27.33 34.94
C PHE A 940 -25.32 -28.36 36.02
N ASN A 941 -26.62 -28.61 36.23
CA ASN A 941 -27.07 -29.52 37.28
C ASN A 941 -27.11 -30.96 36.77
N SER A 942 -26.14 -31.78 37.18
CA SER A 942 -26.06 -33.20 36.84
C SER A 942 -27.22 -34.06 37.36
N LEU A 943 -28.01 -33.53 38.30
CA LEU A 943 -29.21 -34.20 38.81
C LEU A 943 -30.45 -33.97 37.95
N VAL A 944 -30.37 -33.11 36.93
CA VAL A 944 -31.45 -32.91 35.95
C VAL A 944 -31.30 -33.98 34.85
N PRO A 945 -32.26 -34.91 34.71
CA PRO A 945 -32.26 -35.93 33.65
C PRO A 945 -32.05 -35.34 32.25
N ASP A 946 -31.41 -36.11 31.37
CA ASP A 946 -31.32 -35.79 29.94
C ASP A 946 -32.70 -35.97 29.27
N ILE A 947 -32.99 -35.15 28.26
CA ILE A 947 -34.25 -35.21 27.51
C ILE A 947 -34.17 -36.36 26.50
N ASP A 948 -34.58 -37.56 26.89
CA ASP A 948 -34.46 -38.74 26.04
C ASP A 948 -35.64 -38.97 25.08
N ASP A 949 -36.78 -38.27 25.24
CA ASP A 949 -37.95 -38.48 24.35
C ASP A 949 -38.98 -37.32 24.40
N PHE A 950 -38.87 -36.34 23.49
CA PHE A 950 -39.95 -35.36 23.23
C PHE A 950 -40.94 -35.84 22.16
N GLU A 951 -40.69 -37.01 21.55
CA GLU A 951 -41.21 -37.38 20.23
C GLU A 951 -42.67 -37.85 20.21
N THR A 952 -43.38 -37.95 21.35
CA THR A 952 -44.75 -38.51 21.31
C THR A 952 -45.91 -37.65 21.79
N LYS A 953 -45.72 -36.42 22.32
CA LYS A 953 -46.90 -35.64 22.77
C LYS A 953 -46.97 -34.14 22.45
N TRP A 954 -45.87 -33.46 22.13
CA TRP A 954 -45.90 -31.99 22.09
C TRP A 954 -45.75 -31.35 20.70
N LEU A 955 -45.28 -32.09 19.68
CA LEU A 955 -45.03 -31.55 18.34
C LEU A 955 -46.01 -32.00 17.23
N ARG A 956 -47.04 -32.83 17.51
CA ARG A 956 -47.88 -33.43 16.44
C ARG A 956 -49.41 -33.26 16.58
N SER A 957 -49.93 -32.21 17.21
CA SER A 957 -51.38 -31.92 17.10
C SER A 957 -51.68 -30.80 16.08
N ASN A 958 -51.80 -31.24 14.83
CA ASN A 958 -52.73 -30.79 13.78
C ASN A 958 -52.81 -29.30 13.39
N ASN A 959 -52.13 -28.97 12.29
CA ASN A 959 -52.63 -28.51 10.98
C ASN A 959 -54.02 -27.83 10.79
N THR A 960 -54.70 -27.30 11.80
CA THR A 960 -55.93 -26.51 11.61
C THR A 960 -56.02 -25.41 12.65
N ALA A 961 -56.35 -24.20 12.18
CA ALA A 961 -56.59 -22.98 12.92
C ALA A 961 -57.71 -23.09 13.96
N GLN A 962 -57.51 -23.87 15.02
CA GLN A 962 -58.35 -23.86 16.21
C GLN A 962 -57.51 -23.44 17.41
N VAL A 963 -58.07 -22.47 18.14
CA VAL A 963 -57.58 -21.96 19.41
C VAL A 963 -57.32 -23.15 20.33
N ILE A 964 -56.04 -23.46 20.57
CA ILE A 964 -55.64 -24.35 21.65
C ILE A 964 -55.82 -23.56 22.94
N ASP A 965 -56.69 -24.08 23.79
CA ASP A 965 -56.95 -23.57 25.13
C ASP A 965 -55.74 -23.89 26.03
N MET A 966 -55.25 -22.93 26.82
CA MET A 966 -54.14 -23.18 27.75
C MET A 966 -54.45 -24.30 28.78
N ARG A 967 -55.71 -24.73 28.87
CA ARG A 967 -56.21 -25.83 29.71
C ARG A 967 -55.79 -27.25 29.26
N ASP A 968 -55.16 -27.39 28.09
CA ASP A 968 -54.74 -28.68 27.49
C ASP A 968 -53.22 -28.94 27.53
N TYR A 969 -52.43 -28.14 28.28
CA TYR A 969 -51.02 -28.45 28.54
C TYR A 969 -50.88 -29.61 29.55
N ASP A 970 -50.60 -30.83 29.07
CA ASP A 970 -50.06 -31.92 29.90
C ASP A 970 -48.62 -31.55 30.31
N ILE A 971 -48.35 -31.44 31.63
CA ILE A 971 -47.01 -31.21 32.18
C ILE A 971 -46.03 -32.21 31.54
N PRO A 972 -44.85 -31.76 31.05
CA PRO A 972 -43.85 -32.69 30.55
C PRO A 972 -43.57 -33.81 31.58
N PRO A 973 -43.55 -35.08 31.17
CA PRO A 973 -43.52 -36.21 32.10
C PRO A 973 -42.24 -36.20 32.95
N ASP A 974 -42.39 -36.21 34.29
CA ASP A 974 -41.52 -36.63 35.42
C ASP A 974 -39.97 -36.50 35.34
N GLN A 975 -39.41 -35.88 34.30
CA GLN A 975 -37.98 -35.87 33.98
C GLN A 975 -37.25 -34.59 34.41
N TYR A 976 -37.94 -33.65 35.08
CA TYR A 976 -37.36 -32.36 35.52
C TYR A 976 -37.46 -32.14 37.04
N ARG A 977 -37.67 -33.21 37.81
CA ARG A 977 -37.94 -33.14 39.25
C ARG A 977 -36.68 -32.79 40.06
N PHE A 978 -36.69 -31.64 40.74
CA PHE A 978 -35.60 -31.24 41.65
C PHE A 978 -35.84 -31.70 43.10
N ILE A 979 -35.15 -32.71 43.61
CA ILE A 979 -35.33 -33.14 45.02
C ILE A 979 -34.73 -32.10 45.97
N VAL A 980 -35.57 -31.34 46.69
CA VAL A 980 -35.15 -30.35 47.70
C VAL A 980 -34.36 -31.03 48.83
N PRO A 981 -33.07 -30.71 49.04
CA PRO A 981 -32.25 -31.30 50.10
C PRO A 981 -32.76 -30.97 51.52
N GLU A 982 -32.52 -31.86 52.47
CA GLU A 982 -32.99 -31.78 53.87
C GLU A 982 -32.56 -30.49 54.61
N GLN A 983 -31.46 -29.87 54.19
CA GLN A 983 -30.89 -28.62 54.72
C GLN A 983 -31.63 -27.35 54.27
N HIS A 984 -32.60 -27.48 53.36
CA HIS A 984 -33.36 -26.38 52.76
C HIS A 984 -34.82 -26.29 53.24
N ARG A 985 -35.12 -26.92 54.39
CA ARG A 985 -36.46 -26.96 55.00
C ARG A 985 -36.95 -25.64 55.61
N GLY A 986 -36.19 -24.54 55.47
CA GLY A 986 -36.64 -23.18 55.79
C GLY A 986 -35.85 -22.18 54.94
N PHE A 987 -36.49 -21.47 54.01
CA PHE A 987 -35.83 -20.51 53.13
C PHE A 987 -36.36 -19.09 53.35
N SER A 988 -35.55 -18.23 53.97
CA SER A 988 -35.48 -16.82 53.62
C SER A 988 -34.43 -16.66 52.51
N ILE A 989 -34.71 -15.79 51.54
CA ILE A 989 -33.84 -15.52 50.37
C ILE A 989 -32.79 -14.43 50.66
N TYR A 990 -32.77 -13.91 51.88
CA TYR A 990 -31.73 -13.01 52.37
C TYR A 990 -30.84 -13.79 53.33
N ARG A 991 -29.52 -13.78 53.08
CA ARG A 991 -28.59 -13.82 54.21
C ARG A 991 -28.87 -12.58 55.06
N GLU A 992 -28.71 -12.66 56.38
CA GLU A 992 -28.94 -11.56 57.33
C GLU A 992 -28.16 -10.25 57.05
N ASN A 993 -27.39 -10.19 55.94
CA ASN A 993 -26.49 -9.11 55.56
C ASN A 993 -26.77 -8.48 54.17
N ASN A 994 -27.95 -8.68 53.55
CA ASN A 994 -28.31 -8.05 52.26
C ASN A 994 -27.45 -8.45 51.03
N GLU A 995 -26.69 -9.55 51.09
CA GLU A 995 -25.99 -10.11 49.93
C GLU A 995 -26.93 -11.00 49.08
N LEU A 996 -27.02 -10.73 47.78
CA LEU A 996 -27.74 -11.58 46.81
C LEU A 996 -27.11 -12.98 46.77
N ALA A 997 -27.93 -14.01 46.98
CA ALA A 997 -27.47 -15.40 46.88
C ALA A 997 -27.03 -15.74 45.44
N VAL A 998 -26.04 -16.63 45.31
CA VAL A 998 -25.64 -17.22 44.01
C VAL A 998 -26.86 -17.86 43.35
N PRO A 999 -27.16 -17.57 42.07
CA PRO A 999 -28.29 -18.16 41.37
C PRO A 999 -28.26 -19.69 41.41
N TYR A 1000 -29.44 -20.31 41.56
CA TYR A 1000 -29.57 -21.73 41.90
C TYR A 1000 -28.91 -22.69 40.88
N TYR A 1001 -28.90 -22.32 39.59
CA TYR A 1001 -28.28 -23.09 38.50
C TYR A 1001 -26.74 -23.14 38.57
N PHE A 1002 -26.09 -22.26 39.35
CA PHE A 1002 -24.65 -22.31 39.58
C PHE A 1002 -24.25 -23.04 40.88
N ARG A 1003 -25.23 -23.37 41.73
CA ARG A 1003 -24.99 -23.79 43.11
C ARG A 1003 -24.32 -25.17 43.25
N ASN A 1004 -24.51 -26.04 42.26
CA ASN A 1004 -24.01 -27.41 42.28
C ASN A 1004 -22.66 -27.58 41.58
N TYR A 1005 -22.11 -26.51 41.01
CA TYR A 1005 -20.75 -26.50 40.47
C TYR A 1005 -19.82 -25.78 41.45
N ASP A 1006 -18.68 -26.40 41.74
CA ASP A 1006 -17.63 -25.78 42.51
C ASP A 1006 -16.80 -24.86 41.61
N TRP A 1007 -17.31 -23.65 41.39
CA TRP A 1007 -16.62 -22.58 40.63
C TRP A 1007 -15.27 -22.18 41.25
N SER A 1008 -14.94 -22.67 42.45
CA SER A 1008 -13.60 -22.51 43.02
C SER A 1008 -12.52 -23.34 42.29
N ASN A 1009 -12.92 -24.24 41.38
CA ASN A 1009 -12.04 -24.95 40.48
C ASN A 1009 -12.16 -24.46 39.02
N SER A 1010 -11.11 -23.78 38.55
CA SER A 1010 -10.51 -23.85 37.19
C SER A 1010 -11.12 -23.17 35.95
N ILE A 1011 -12.39 -22.72 35.90
CA ILE A 1011 -12.93 -21.99 34.72
C ILE A 1011 -13.23 -20.52 35.05
N ASN A 1012 -12.61 -19.60 34.31
CA ASN A 1012 -12.92 -18.17 34.35
C ASN A 1012 -14.23 -17.88 33.62
N PHE A 1013 -15.26 -17.49 34.35
CA PHE A 1013 -16.59 -17.20 33.80
C PHE A 1013 -16.78 -15.69 33.63
N VAL A 1014 -17.23 -15.25 32.45
CA VAL A 1014 -17.51 -13.83 32.17
C VAL A 1014 -18.87 -13.70 31.48
N ASN A 1015 -19.77 -12.90 32.07
CA ASN A 1015 -21.11 -12.62 31.53
C ASN A 1015 -21.15 -11.27 30.82
N PHE A 1016 -21.36 -11.24 29.52
CA PHE A 1016 -21.65 -10.02 28.77
C PHE A 1016 -23.16 -9.93 28.54
N TYR A 1017 -23.78 -8.89 29.09
CA TYR A 1017 -25.23 -8.89 29.25
C TYR A 1017 -25.82 -7.50 28.94
N ASN A 1018 -27.01 -7.47 28.34
CA ASN A 1018 -27.80 -6.25 28.19
C ASN A 1018 -29.05 -6.38 29.06
N GLY A 1019 -29.11 -5.62 30.16
CA GLY A 1019 -30.22 -5.69 31.12
C GLY A 1019 -31.57 -5.20 30.59
N LEU A 1020 -31.59 -4.54 29.42
CA LEU A 1020 -32.78 -4.00 28.77
C LEU A 1020 -33.23 -4.83 27.56
N ASP A 1021 -32.51 -5.87 27.20
CA ASP A 1021 -32.77 -6.61 25.96
C ASP A 1021 -34.17 -7.28 25.92
N THR A 1022 -34.94 -6.89 24.90
CA THR A 1022 -36.29 -7.42 24.61
C THR A 1022 -36.34 -8.87 24.15
N ALA A 1023 -35.28 -9.38 23.50
CA ALA A 1023 -35.22 -10.78 23.10
C ALA A 1023 -35.16 -11.68 24.34
N LEU A 1024 -34.31 -11.32 25.30
CA LEU A 1024 -34.24 -11.96 26.60
C LEU A 1024 -35.47 -11.73 27.49
N TYR A 1025 -36.18 -10.61 27.34
CA TYR A 1025 -37.48 -10.42 28.01
C TYR A 1025 -38.55 -11.37 27.48
N SER A 1026 -38.54 -11.65 26.17
CA SER A 1026 -39.44 -12.65 25.57
C SER A 1026 -39.11 -14.07 26.07
N TRP A 1027 -37.84 -14.35 26.33
CA TRP A 1027 -37.41 -15.56 27.02
C TRP A 1027 -37.91 -15.61 28.46
N ASP A 1028 -37.84 -14.51 29.22
CA ASP A 1028 -38.40 -14.42 30.57
C ASP A 1028 -39.91 -14.74 30.56
N ILE A 1029 -40.67 -14.22 29.58
CA ILE A 1029 -42.09 -14.57 29.36
C ILE A 1029 -42.27 -16.06 29.10
N ASN A 1030 -41.42 -16.67 28.25
CA ASN A 1030 -41.49 -18.11 28.01
C ASN A 1030 -41.23 -18.91 29.29
N GLN A 1031 -40.22 -18.55 30.08
CA GLN A 1031 -39.98 -19.16 31.40
C GLN A 1031 -41.17 -18.95 32.35
N TYR A 1032 -41.83 -17.78 32.32
CA TYR A 1032 -43.04 -17.52 33.10
C TYR A 1032 -44.25 -18.38 32.72
N THR A 1033 -44.29 -18.89 31.48
CA THR A 1033 -45.36 -19.78 30.98
C THR A 1033 -45.05 -21.27 31.10
N LYS A 1034 -43.81 -21.61 31.44
CA LYS A 1034 -43.49 -22.96 31.90
C LYS A 1034 -44.17 -23.20 33.27
N PRO A 1035 -44.44 -24.45 33.68
CA PRO A 1035 -45.28 -24.77 34.87
C PRO A 1035 -44.80 -24.24 36.23
N ASP A 1036 -43.76 -23.41 36.26
CA ASP A 1036 -42.89 -23.02 37.37
C ASP A 1036 -43.04 -21.56 37.85
N ASN A 1037 -44.04 -20.81 37.39
CA ASN A 1037 -44.28 -19.47 37.95
C ASN A 1037 -45.27 -19.47 39.13
N PHE A 1038 -44.72 -19.34 40.35
CA PHE A 1038 -45.46 -19.20 41.60
C PHE A 1038 -46.47 -18.02 41.61
N LYS A 1039 -46.40 -17.07 40.66
CA LYS A 1039 -47.30 -15.91 40.59
C LYS A 1039 -48.73 -16.25 40.15
N LEU A 1040 -48.99 -17.39 39.50
CA LEU A 1040 -50.33 -17.71 38.98
C LEU A 1040 -51.25 -18.45 39.97
N LEU A 1041 -50.73 -18.95 41.10
CA LEU A 1041 -51.49 -19.84 42.00
C LEU A 1041 -51.57 -19.38 43.47
N ALA A 1042 -50.99 -18.24 43.84
CA ALA A 1042 -51.16 -17.69 45.18
C ALA A 1042 -52.51 -16.94 45.31
N ALA A 1043 -53.57 -17.67 45.61
CA ALA A 1043 -54.82 -17.12 46.11
C ALA A 1043 -54.65 -16.68 47.58
N GLU A 1044 -53.81 -15.67 47.84
CA GLU A 1044 -53.98 -14.62 48.85
C GLU A 1044 -52.73 -13.72 48.87
N TRP A 1045 -52.94 -12.44 48.53
CA TRP A 1045 -51.95 -11.38 48.47
C TRP A 1045 -51.56 -10.88 49.86
N ASP A 1046 -50.26 -10.77 50.17
CA ASP A 1046 -49.76 -9.80 51.15
C ASP A 1046 -49.35 -8.51 50.40
N PRO A 1047 -50.05 -7.38 50.60
CA PRO A 1047 -49.73 -6.10 49.95
C PRO A 1047 -48.40 -5.48 50.41
N ALA A 1048 -47.75 -6.01 51.46
CA ALA A 1048 -46.58 -5.36 52.06
C ALA A 1048 -45.25 -5.60 51.32
N PHE A 1049 -45.14 -6.63 50.49
CA PHE A 1049 -43.91 -6.94 49.74
C PHE A 1049 -43.86 -6.35 48.31
N ALA A 1050 -44.95 -5.73 47.84
CA ALA A 1050 -45.04 -5.08 46.54
C ALA A 1050 -44.56 -3.61 46.53
N TYR A 1051 -44.01 -3.13 47.63
CA TYR A 1051 -43.58 -1.73 47.79
C TYR A 1051 -42.05 -1.51 47.79
N GLU A 1052 -41.23 -2.57 47.72
CA GLU A 1052 -39.76 -2.45 47.75
C GLU A 1052 -39.04 -2.78 46.43
N TYR A 1053 -39.78 -2.94 45.33
CA TYR A 1053 -39.20 -2.83 43.99
C TYR A 1053 -39.56 -1.46 43.41
N ASP A 1054 -38.52 -0.67 43.22
CA ASP A 1054 -38.53 0.73 42.79
C ASP A 1054 -39.47 0.95 41.60
N TRP A 1055 -40.53 1.73 41.82
CA TRP A 1055 -41.53 2.10 40.80
C TRP A 1055 -40.94 2.97 39.69
N ASP A 1056 -39.69 3.43 39.84
CA ASP A 1056 -39.02 4.33 38.90
C ASP A 1056 -38.33 3.61 37.71
N ILE A 1057 -38.34 2.26 37.64
CA ILE A 1057 -37.73 1.49 36.53
C ILE A 1057 -38.76 0.82 35.60
N VAL A 1058 -40.05 0.83 35.93
CA VAL A 1058 -41.08 0.14 35.12
C VAL A 1058 -42.34 1.00 35.01
N GLY A 1059 -42.41 1.83 33.98
CA GLY A 1059 -43.68 2.39 33.53
C GLY A 1059 -44.56 1.27 32.96
N GLY A 1060 -45.56 0.81 33.72
CA GLY A 1060 -46.63 -0.02 33.18
C GLY A 1060 -47.06 -1.20 34.07
N CYS A 1061 -48.37 -1.28 34.31
CA CYS A 1061 -49.06 -2.39 34.97
C CYS A 1061 -48.73 -3.74 34.26
N ASP A 1062 -48.23 -4.73 35.00
CA ASP A 1062 -47.83 -6.06 34.52
C ASP A 1062 -48.92 -6.75 33.65
N ILE A 1063 -48.51 -7.47 32.58
CA ILE A 1063 -49.34 -8.32 31.69
C ILE A 1063 -50.36 -9.19 32.47
N LEU A 1064 -49.98 -9.63 33.66
CA LEU A 1064 -50.78 -10.50 34.53
C LEU A 1064 -51.96 -9.78 35.20
N CYS A 1065 -51.92 -8.46 35.33
CA CYS A 1065 -52.99 -7.69 35.99
C CYS A 1065 -54.25 -7.53 35.11
N GLN A 1066 -54.17 -7.67 33.79
CA GLN A 1066 -55.33 -7.58 32.89
C GLN A 1066 -56.01 -8.92 32.58
N LEU A 1067 -55.34 -10.07 32.75
CA LEU A 1067 -56.01 -11.38 32.80
C LEU A 1067 -57.10 -11.46 33.89
N ARG A 1068 -57.06 -10.52 34.84
CA ARG A 1068 -58.03 -10.38 35.93
C ARG A 1068 -59.33 -9.65 35.55
N ARG A 1069 -59.43 -9.00 34.38
CA ARG A 1069 -60.58 -8.12 34.05
C ARG A 1069 -61.68 -8.76 33.20
N ASP A 1070 -61.55 -10.03 32.82
CA ASP A 1070 -62.63 -10.80 32.20
C ASP A 1070 -63.25 -11.78 33.22
N PRO A 1071 -64.40 -11.45 33.83
CA PRO A 1071 -65.02 -12.31 34.85
C PRO A 1071 -65.53 -13.64 34.29
N ASP A 1072 -65.74 -13.75 32.98
CA ASP A 1072 -66.28 -14.95 32.33
C ASP A 1072 -65.19 -15.91 31.85
N ASN A 1073 -63.92 -15.53 31.96
CA ASN A 1073 -62.74 -16.30 31.55
C ASN A 1073 -61.77 -16.58 32.70
N LEU A 1074 -62.28 -16.59 33.95
CA LEU A 1074 -61.57 -17.13 35.10
C LEU A 1074 -61.31 -18.64 34.88
N ALA A 1075 -60.18 -18.95 34.26
CA ALA A 1075 -59.58 -20.27 34.32
C ALA A 1075 -59.28 -20.56 35.80
N ILE A 1076 -60.22 -21.21 36.47
CA ILE A 1076 -59.93 -21.95 37.69
C ILE A 1076 -58.90 -22.99 37.27
N VAL A 1077 -57.64 -22.76 37.63
CA VAL A 1077 -56.59 -23.77 37.50
C VAL A 1077 -56.93 -24.84 38.54
N GLU A 1078 -57.62 -25.91 38.12
CA GLU A 1078 -57.58 -27.14 38.88
C GLU A 1078 -56.13 -27.64 38.87
N ASP A 1079 -55.49 -27.69 40.04
CA ASP A 1079 -54.12 -28.17 40.20
C ASP A 1079 -54.00 -29.61 39.73
N ARG A 1080 -53.43 -29.81 38.54
CA ARG A 1080 -53.32 -31.11 37.86
C ARG A 1080 -51.88 -31.66 37.88
N TYR A 1081 -51.17 -31.52 39.00
CA TYR A 1081 -49.90 -32.21 39.20
C TYR A 1081 -50.17 -33.71 39.40
N LYS A 1082 -49.51 -34.61 38.65
CA LYS A 1082 -49.71 -36.07 38.76
C LYS A 1082 -48.38 -36.82 38.85
N LYS A 1083 -48.27 -37.77 39.76
CA LYS A 1083 -47.18 -38.77 39.85
C LYS A 1083 -47.72 -40.13 39.45
N GLU A 1084 -47.15 -40.75 38.41
CA GLU A 1084 -47.60 -42.06 37.88
C GLU A 1084 -49.12 -42.11 37.58
N GLY A 1085 -49.70 -41.01 37.12
CA GLY A 1085 -51.14 -40.89 36.82
C GLY A 1085 -52.04 -40.58 38.02
N VAL A 1086 -51.49 -40.44 39.24
CA VAL A 1086 -52.21 -40.07 40.47
C VAL A 1086 -52.03 -38.59 40.75
N SER A 1087 -53.12 -37.85 40.96
CA SER A 1087 -53.06 -36.42 41.31
C SER A 1087 -52.37 -36.20 42.65
N LEU A 1088 -51.36 -35.33 42.64
CA LEU A 1088 -50.70 -34.80 43.82
C LEU A 1088 -51.59 -33.74 44.47
N VAL A 1089 -51.60 -33.68 45.78
CA VAL A 1089 -52.42 -32.72 46.54
C VAL A 1089 -51.53 -31.61 47.07
N TRP A 1090 -51.90 -30.35 46.76
CA TRP A 1090 -51.29 -29.19 47.38
C TRP A 1090 -51.90 -28.96 48.77
N THR A 1091 -51.04 -28.90 49.79
CA THR A 1091 -51.45 -28.58 51.16
C THR A 1091 -50.79 -27.26 51.56
N GLU A 1092 -51.60 -26.30 52.01
CA GLU A 1092 -51.11 -24.97 52.39
C GLU A 1092 -50.03 -25.07 53.48
N PRO A 1093 -48.86 -24.42 53.30
CA PRO A 1093 -47.79 -24.46 54.29
C PRO A 1093 -48.15 -23.65 55.54
N GLU A 1094 -48.05 -24.26 56.72
CA GLU A 1094 -47.90 -23.50 57.96
C GLU A 1094 -46.54 -22.79 57.93
N VAL A 1095 -46.52 -21.51 58.33
CA VAL A 1095 -45.37 -20.60 58.24
C VAL A 1095 -44.08 -21.29 58.73
N GLY A 1096 -43.13 -21.52 57.80
CA GLY A 1096 -41.78 -22.00 58.09
C GLY A 1096 -41.52 -23.51 57.94
N LEU A 1097 -42.50 -24.34 57.57
CA LEU A 1097 -42.27 -25.78 57.29
C LEU A 1097 -43.11 -26.27 56.09
N LEU A 1098 -42.47 -27.00 55.16
CA LEU A 1098 -43.18 -27.67 54.05
C LEU A 1098 -43.91 -28.93 54.57
N PRO A 1099 -45.25 -29.02 54.54
CA PRO A 1099 -45.99 -29.96 55.40
C PRO A 1099 -45.91 -31.43 54.96
N ASP A 1100 -45.87 -31.74 53.66
CA ASP A 1100 -46.03 -33.11 53.14
C ASP A 1100 -45.22 -33.40 51.86
N GLU A 1101 -45.13 -34.67 51.47
CA GLU A 1101 -44.36 -35.13 50.31
C GLU A 1101 -44.92 -34.63 48.97
N ASP A 1102 -46.24 -34.51 48.84
CA ASP A 1102 -46.92 -34.09 47.61
C ASP A 1102 -46.73 -32.59 47.37
N THR A 1103 -46.86 -31.74 48.39
CA THR A 1103 -46.53 -30.31 48.33
C THR A 1103 -45.04 -30.09 48.05
N ARG A 1104 -44.15 -30.93 48.59
CA ARG A 1104 -42.71 -30.89 48.28
C ARG A 1104 -42.41 -31.34 46.85
N LEU A 1105 -43.13 -32.35 46.36
CA LEU A 1105 -43.11 -32.80 44.98
C LEU A 1105 -43.56 -31.67 44.05
N ILE A 1106 -44.70 -31.05 44.32
CA ILE A 1106 -45.22 -29.93 43.56
C ILE A 1106 -44.22 -28.75 43.58
N LEU A 1107 -43.66 -28.39 44.74
CA LEU A 1107 -42.64 -27.35 44.84
C LEU A 1107 -41.31 -27.71 44.14
N SER A 1108 -40.94 -28.99 44.08
CA SER A 1108 -39.80 -29.45 43.27
C SER A 1108 -40.01 -29.33 41.76
N HIS A 1109 -41.27 -29.19 41.32
CA HIS A 1109 -41.64 -28.89 39.94
C HIS A 1109 -41.79 -27.38 39.68
N ILE A 1110 -41.92 -26.55 40.73
CA ILE A 1110 -42.09 -25.09 40.64
C ILE A 1110 -40.76 -24.32 40.81
N LEU A 1111 -39.74 -24.94 41.41
CA LEU A 1111 -38.46 -24.29 41.67
C LEU A 1111 -37.40 -24.84 40.71
N PRO A 1112 -37.30 -24.28 39.48
CA PRO A 1112 -36.21 -23.33 39.23
C PRO A 1112 -36.45 -22.34 38.06
N SER A 1113 -37.05 -21.17 38.33
CA SER A 1113 -36.79 -19.93 37.56
C SER A 1113 -37.08 -18.69 38.42
N ARG A 1114 -36.31 -18.51 39.50
CA ARG A 1114 -36.48 -17.36 40.43
C ARG A 1114 -35.72 -16.10 40.02
N THR A 1115 -35.19 -16.03 38.80
CA THR A 1115 -34.37 -14.89 38.34
C THR A 1115 -34.65 -14.61 36.87
N ARG A 1116 -34.42 -13.36 36.43
CA ARG A 1116 -34.36 -12.98 35.01
C ARG A 1116 -33.42 -13.93 34.25
N SER A 1117 -33.53 -14.01 32.94
CA SER A 1117 -32.53 -14.66 32.10
C SER A 1117 -31.13 -14.18 32.48
N PHE A 1118 -30.15 -15.10 32.51
CA PHE A 1118 -28.81 -14.78 33.00
C PHE A 1118 -28.14 -13.65 32.19
N GLY A 1119 -28.42 -13.58 30.89
CA GLY A 1119 -28.00 -12.51 29.98
C GLY A 1119 -28.67 -11.16 30.16
N ALA A 1120 -29.61 -11.02 31.11
CA ALA A 1120 -30.28 -9.75 31.42
C ALA A 1120 -29.95 -9.21 32.83
N MET A 1121 -29.00 -9.83 33.54
CA MET A 1121 -28.63 -9.41 34.89
C MET A 1121 -27.17 -9.68 35.24
N HIS A 1122 -26.68 -8.96 36.25
CA HIS A 1122 -25.37 -9.20 36.84
C HIS A 1122 -25.26 -10.63 37.39
N ALA A 1123 -24.17 -11.31 37.05
CA ALA A 1123 -23.85 -12.64 37.56
C ALA A 1123 -23.21 -12.55 38.95
N ASN A 1124 -23.67 -13.34 39.91
CA ASN A 1124 -22.95 -13.51 41.19
C ASN A 1124 -21.82 -14.55 41.09
N VAL A 1125 -21.49 -15.00 39.88
CA VAL A 1125 -20.49 -16.03 39.58
C VAL A 1125 -19.65 -15.51 38.42
N GLY A 1126 -18.37 -15.27 38.67
CA GLY A 1126 -17.47 -14.68 37.69
C GLY A 1126 -17.66 -13.18 37.51
N GLU A 1127 -17.08 -12.65 36.44
CA GLU A 1127 -17.15 -11.23 36.08
C GLU A 1127 -18.41 -10.94 35.24
N SER A 1128 -18.92 -9.72 35.28
CA SER A 1128 -20.07 -9.29 34.47
C SER A 1128 -19.82 -7.94 33.82
N TYR A 1129 -20.13 -7.84 32.53
CA TYR A 1129 -19.97 -6.65 31.71
C TYR A 1129 -21.35 -6.24 31.14
N ASN A 1130 -21.82 -5.04 31.48
CA ASN A 1130 -23.15 -4.57 31.09
C ASN A 1130 -23.07 -3.79 29.77
N LEU A 1131 -23.41 -4.45 28.67
CA LEU A 1131 -23.37 -3.88 27.32
C LEU A 1131 -24.30 -2.67 27.16
N GLY A 1132 -25.41 -2.61 27.90
CA GLY A 1132 -26.32 -1.47 27.89
C GLY A 1132 -25.70 -0.20 28.47
N ILE A 1133 -24.91 -0.33 29.53
CA ILE A 1133 -24.22 0.80 30.17
C ILE A 1133 -23.01 1.22 29.32
N GLU A 1134 -22.24 0.24 28.85
CA GLU A 1134 -20.94 0.49 28.23
C GLU A 1134 -21.06 0.92 26.76
N HIS A 1135 -22.04 0.37 26.01
CA HIS A 1135 -22.23 0.63 24.58
C HIS A 1135 -23.56 1.34 24.26
N GLY A 1136 -24.30 1.76 25.28
CA GLY A 1136 -25.59 2.45 25.09
C GLY A 1136 -26.65 1.56 24.41
N LEU A 1137 -26.56 0.24 24.57
CA LEU A 1137 -27.58 -0.70 24.11
C LEU A 1137 -28.88 -0.51 24.91
N THR A 1138 -30.00 -0.62 24.22
CA THR A 1138 -31.34 -0.27 24.72
C THR A 1138 -32.26 -1.49 24.74
N ARG A 1139 -33.58 -1.25 24.67
CA ARG A 1139 -34.64 -2.26 24.53
C ARG A 1139 -34.91 -2.63 23.07
N SER A 1140 -34.05 -2.25 22.12
CA SER A 1140 -34.31 -2.64 20.73
C SER A 1140 -34.10 -4.14 20.55
N ASN A 1141 -34.91 -4.78 19.70
CA ASN A 1141 -34.67 -6.18 19.32
C ASN A 1141 -33.31 -6.36 18.61
N TYR A 1142 -32.80 -5.30 18.01
CA TYR A 1142 -31.49 -5.24 17.36
C TYR A 1142 -30.34 -5.40 18.36
N ASP A 1143 -30.49 -4.83 19.56
CA ASP A 1143 -29.44 -4.77 20.57
C ASP A 1143 -29.04 -6.16 21.10
N HIS A 1144 -29.82 -7.21 20.81
CA HIS A 1144 -29.50 -8.60 21.21
C HIS A 1144 -28.30 -9.20 20.45
N SER A 1145 -28.07 -8.74 19.22
CA SER A 1145 -26.97 -9.22 18.37
C SER A 1145 -26.08 -8.06 17.90
N ALA A 1146 -26.14 -6.92 18.59
CA ALA A 1146 -25.41 -5.71 18.26
C ALA A 1146 -23.89 -5.95 18.21
N GLU A 1147 -23.37 -6.86 19.02
CA GLU A 1147 -21.96 -7.25 18.99
C GLU A 1147 -21.50 -7.86 17.65
N PHE A 1148 -22.42 -8.34 16.80
CA PHE A 1148 -22.16 -8.90 15.47
C PHE A 1148 -22.68 -8.01 14.32
N ASN A 1149 -23.73 -7.21 14.56
CA ASN A 1149 -24.44 -6.46 13.50
C ASN A 1149 -24.13 -4.94 13.49
N HIS A 1150 -23.18 -4.47 14.28
CA HIS A 1150 -22.66 -3.08 14.23
C HIS A 1150 -21.34 -2.98 13.45
N ASN A 1151 -20.91 -1.77 13.10
CA ASN A 1151 -19.53 -1.54 12.65
C ASN A 1151 -18.52 -1.96 13.74
N TYR A 1152 -17.26 -2.11 13.34
CA TYR A 1152 -16.23 -2.56 14.26
C TYR A 1152 -15.98 -1.56 15.40
N ILE A 1153 -15.95 -0.26 15.10
CA ILE A 1153 -15.57 0.77 16.08
C ILE A 1153 -16.57 0.89 17.24
N ASP A 1154 -17.87 0.73 17.00
CA ASP A 1154 -18.92 0.76 18.02
C ASP A 1154 -18.78 -0.38 19.05
N MET A 1155 -18.25 -1.53 18.59
CA MET A 1155 -18.07 -2.75 19.38
C MET A 1155 -16.60 -3.04 19.71
N LYS A 1156 -15.72 -2.08 19.43
CA LYS A 1156 -14.28 -2.17 19.63
C LYS A 1156 -13.91 -2.66 21.02
N ASP A 1157 -14.41 -1.95 22.02
CA ASP A 1157 -14.04 -2.17 23.42
C ASP A 1157 -14.57 -3.53 23.91
N PHE A 1158 -15.72 -3.98 23.40
CA PHE A 1158 -16.26 -5.30 23.68
C PHE A 1158 -15.34 -6.42 23.18
N TRP A 1159 -14.93 -6.37 21.90
CA TRP A 1159 -14.06 -7.40 21.31
C TRP A 1159 -12.64 -7.35 21.88
N THR A 1160 -12.14 -6.15 22.19
CA THR A 1160 -10.88 -5.95 22.92
C THR A 1160 -10.94 -6.57 24.31
N GLU A 1161 -12.06 -6.40 25.03
CA GLU A 1161 -12.25 -6.99 26.35
C GLU A 1161 -12.34 -8.52 26.26
N ILE A 1162 -13.02 -9.08 25.25
CA ILE A 1162 -13.01 -10.53 25.00
C ILE A 1162 -11.58 -11.05 24.85
N THR A 1163 -10.76 -10.42 23.99
CA THR A 1163 -9.36 -10.85 23.80
C THR A 1163 -8.57 -10.80 25.11
N LYS A 1164 -8.74 -9.74 25.92
CA LYS A 1164 -8.11 -9.61 27.24
C LYS A 1164 -8.56 -10.64 28.27
N LYS A 1165 -9.77 -11.22 28.15
CA LYS A 1165 -10.23 -12.30 29.04
C LYS A 1165 -9.73 -13.69 28.65
N ILE A 1166 -9.30 -13.83 27.39
CA ILE A 1166 -8.73 -15.05 26.86
C ILE A 1166 -7.23 -15.11 27.17
N GLN A 1167 -6.51 -14.00 26.94
CA GLN A 1167 -5.09 -13.82 27.27
C GLN A 1167 -4.87 -13.70 28.79
#